data_AF-Q3USH9-F1
#
_entry.id   AF-Q3USH9-F1
#
_cell.length_a   1.000
_cell.length_b   1.000
_cell.length_c   1.000
_cell.angle_alpha   90.00
_cell.angle_beta   90.00
_cell.angle_gamma   90.00
#
_symmetry.space_group_name_H-M   'P 1'
#
loop_
_entity.id
_entity.type
_entity.pdbx_description
1 polymer ?
#
loop_
_entity_poly.entity_id
_entity_poly.type
_entity_poly.pdbx_seq_one_letter_code
_entity_poly.pdbx_strand_id
1 'polypeptide(L)'
;MAEAALLLPPEAAAERDAREKLSLWDGRPDSMAPLTDRQTDSVLELKAAVENLPVPAELPIEDVCSLASQSLPIELTAVVPDSTEDILLKGFTSLGMEEERIETAQQFFSWFAKLQTQMDQDEGTKYRQMRDYLSGFQEQCDAILNDVNSALQHQESLQKQYLFVSNKTGTLHEACEQLLKEQSELADLAEHIQQKLSYFNELETINTKLNSPTLSVNSEGFIPMLAKLDDCITYISSHPNFKDYPVYLLKFKQCLSKALHLMKTYTVNTLQTLTNQLLKRDPSSVPNADNAFTLFYVKFRAAAPKVRTLIEQIEQRSEKIPEYQHLLNDIHQCYLDQRELLLGPSIAYTVTELTSQNNRDHCALVRSGCAFMVHVCQDEHQLYNEFFTKPTSKLDELLEKLCVSLYDVFRPLIIHVIHLETLSELCGILKNEVLEDHVQHNAEQLGAFAAGVKQMLEDVQERLVYRTHIYIQTDITGYKPAPGDLAYPDKLVMMEQIAQSLKDEQKKAPSEASFSDVRLEEGEASGLRKSGSTDSLNPRPQTTISPADLHGMWYPTVRRTLVCLSKLYRCIDRAVFQGLSQEALSACIQSLLGASESISKNKTQIDGQLFLIKHLLILREQIAPFHTEFTIKEVSLDL
;
A
#
# COMPACT_ATOMS: atom_id res chain seq x y z
N MET A 1 -51.80 -85.07 34.73
CA MET A 1 -51.37 -85.79 35.93
C MET A 1 -52.06 -85.11 37.09
N ALA A 2 -53.23 -85.57 37.50
CA ALA A 2 -53.54 -86.78 38.27
C ALA A 2 -54.03 -86.31 39.64
N GLU A 3 -55.28 -86.69 39.90
CA GLU A 3 -56.08 -86.68 41.12
C GLU A 3 -55.34 -86.57 42.46
N ALA A 4 -55.95 -85.87 43.41
CA ALA A 4 -56.36 -86.49 44.67
C ALA A 4 -57.52 -85.71 45.30
N ALA A 5 -58.53 -86.47 45.70
CA ALA A 5 -59.82 -86.01 46.16
C ALA A 5 -59.90 -85.79 47.67
N LEU A 6 -60.94 -85.04 48.07
CA LEU A 6 -61.73 -85.15 49.30
C LEU A 6 -61.03 -84.82 50.63
N LEU A 7 -61.53 -83.75 51.27
CA LEU A 7 -62.21 -83.84 52.57
C LEU A 7 -62.97 -82.52 52.84
N LEU A 8 -64.30 -82.60 52.75
CA LEU A 8 -65.25 -81.61 53.28
C LEU A 8 -65.18 -81.62 54.82
N PRO A 9 -65.08 -80.45 55.48
CA PRO A 9 -65.52 -80.28 56.86
C PRO A 9 -66.93 -79.66 56.93
N PRO A 10 -67.58 -79.72 58.09
CA PRO A 10 -69.02 -79.62 58.30
C PRO A 10 -69.61 -78.19 58.23
N GLU A 11 -68.90 -77.24 57.61
CA GLU A 11 -69.28 -75.81 57.60
C GLU A 11 -70.53 -75.53 56.76
N ALA A 12 -70.82 -76.35 55.75
CA ALA A 12 -71.98 -76.11 54.88
C ALA A 12 -73.33 -76.23 55.62
N ALA A 13 -73.39 -76.96 56.73
CA ALA A 13 -74.61 -77.03 57.57
C ALA A 13 -74.75 -75.79 58.47
N ALA A 14 -73.64 -75.30 59.04
CA ALA A 14 -73.62 -74.10 59.86
C ALA A 14 -73.85 -72.82 59.03
N GLU A 15 -73.28 -72.73 57.82
CA GLU A 15 -73.54 -71.63 56.89
C GLU A 15 -74.97 -71.60 56.39
N ARG A 16 -75.62 -72.76 56.25
CA ARG A 16 -77.03 -72.83 55.83
C ARG A 16 -77.96 -72.38 56.94
N ASP A 17 -77.69 -72.81 58.17
CA ASP A 17 -78.41 -72.38 59.38
C ASP A 17 -78.15 -70.89 59.68
N ALA A 18 -76.92 -70.39 59.41
CA ALA A 18 -76.58 -68.97 59.50
C ALA A 18 -77.24 -68.14 58.38
N ARG A 19 -77.32 -68.65 57.15
CA ARG A 19 -78.04 -68.00 56.03
C ARG A 19 -79.56 -67.99 56.24
N GLU A 20 -80.12 -69.04 56.86
CA GLU A 20 -81.53 -69.12 57.23
C GLU A 20 -81.87 -68.23 58.45
N LYS A 21 -80.89 -67.97 59.33
CA LYS A 21 -80.98 -66.94 60.38
C LYS A 21 -80.74 -65.52 59.88
N LEU A 22 -79.92 -65.33 58.83
CA LEU A 22 -79.73 -64.06 58.13
C LEU A 22 -80.92 -63.71 57.24
N SER A 23 -81.63 -64.69 56.67
CA SER A 23 -82.87 -64.42 55.92
C SER A 23 -84.03 -63.97 56.81
N LEU A 24 -83.98 -64.26 58.12
CA LEU A 24 -84.87 -63.66 59.12
C LEU A 24 -84.55 -62.18 59.41
N TRP A 25 -83.34 -61.70 59.08
CA TRP A 25 -82.96 -60.27 59.16
C TRP A 25 -83.45 -59.45 57.95
N ASP A 26 -83.65 -60.07 56.79
CA ASP A 26 -84.16 -59.43 55.57
C ASP A 26 -85.71 -59.34 55.51
N GLY A 27 -86.40 -59.80 56.57
CA GLY A 27 -87.86 -59.69 56.72
C GLY A 27 -88.32 -58.25 56.97
N ARG A 28 -88.88 -57.61 55.93
CA ARG A 28 -89.21 -56.18 55.92
C ARG A 28 -90.33 -55.61 56.83
N PRO A 29 -91.10 -56.36 57.67
CA PRO A 29 -92.06 -55.69 58.53
C PRO A 29 -91.88 -55.81 60.07
N ASP A 30 -90.98 -56.63 60.63
CA ASP A 30 -90.80 -56.67 62.10
C ASP A 30 -89.50 -57.38 62.53
N SER A 31 -88.46 -56.62 62.92
CA SER A 31 -87.21 -57.15 63.52
C SER A 31 -87.11 -56.77 65.00
N MET A 32 -87.96 -57.38 65.83
CA MET A 32 -87.91 -57.32 67.30
C MET A 32 -87.21 -58.56 67.88
N ALA A 33 -85.92 -58.75 67.56
CA ALA A 33 -85.11 -59.79 68.19
C ALA A 33 -84.21 -59.15 69.28
N PRO A 34 -84.43 -59.41 70.58
CA PRO A 34 -83.56 -58.89 71.64
C PRO A 34 -82.14 -59.44 71.50
N LEU A 35 -81.14 -58.60 71.81
CA LEU A 35 -79.71 -58.90 71.73
C LEU A 35 -79.37 -60.07 72.66
N THR A 36 -78.56 -61.02 72.16
CA THR A 36 -78.05 -62.11 73.01
C THR A 36 -77.02 -61.60 74.02
N ASP A 37 -76.88 -62.29 75.15
CA ASP A 37 -75.98 -61.90 76.27
C ASP A 37 -74.53 -61.60 75.82
N ARG A 38 -74.06 -62.27 74.76
CA ARG A 38 -72.73 -61.98 74.18
C ARG A 38 -72.65 -60.64 73.45
N GLN A 39 -73.73 -60.22 72.81
CA GLN A 39 -73.79 -58.96 72.07
C GLN A 39 -73.94 -57.78 73.03
N THR A 40 -74.70 -57.94 74.12
CA THR A 40 -74.75 -56.96 75.20
C THR A 40 -73.39 -56.82 75.89
N ASP A 41 -72.66 -57.91 76.12
CA ASP A 41 -71.29 -57.87 76.64
C ASP A 41 -70.32 -57.15 75.68
N SER A 42 -70.39 -57.42 74.37
CA SER A 42 -69.55 -56.72 73.37
C SER A 42 -69.86 -55.22 73.27
N VAL A 43 -71.13 -54.83 73.43
CA VAL A 43 -71.54 -53.41 73.46
C VAL A 43 -71.03 -52.73 74.74
N LEU A 44 -71.04 -53.42 75.88
CA LEU A 44 -70.46 -52.92 77.13
C LEU A 44 -68.94 -52.74 77.03
N GLU A 45 -68.21 -53.68 76.41
CA GLU A 45 -66.76 -53.55 76.14
C GLU A 45 -66.45 -52.37 75.20
N LEU A 46 -67.20 -52.24 74.10
CA LEU A 46 -67.04 -51.13 73.16
C LEU A 46 -67.35 -49.77 73.81
N LYS A 47 -68.39 -49.70 74.65
CA LYS A 47 -68.73 -48.49 75.38
C LYS A 47 -67.62 -48.06 76.35
N ALA A 48 -67.02 -49.01 77.07
CA ALA A 48 -65.88 -48.75 77.95
C ALA A 48 -64.62 -48.28 77.18
N ALA A 49 -64.42 -48.79 75.96
CA ALA A 49 -63.34 -48.37 75.08
C ALA A 49 -63.55 -46.95 74.51
N VAL A 50 -64.80 -46.59 74.19
CA VAL A 50 -65.15 -45.26 73.63
C VAL A 50 -65.07 -44.15 74.67
N GLU A 51 -65.37 -44.42 75.94
CA GLU A 51 -65.23 -43.43 77.03
C GLU A 51 -63.76 -43.01 77.28
N ASN A 52 -62.77 -43.76 76.79
CA ASN A 52 -61.35 -43.53 77.04
C ASN A 52 -60.51 -43.21 75.80
N LEU A 53 -61.09 -42.70 74.70
CA LEU A 53 -60.26 -42.27 73.55
C LEU A 53 -59.55 -40.93 73.84
N PRO A 54 -58.20 -40.87 73.88
CA PRO A 54 -57.49 -39.60 73.84
C PRO A 54 -57.58 -39.03 72.40
N VAL A 55 -58.00 -37.77 72.28
CA VAL A 55 -58.06 -37.05 71.01
C VAL A 55 -56.64 -36.81 70.47
N PRO A 56 -56.34 -37.08 69.18
CA PRO A 56 -55.04 -36.77 68.59
C PRO A 56 -54.77 -35.26 68.60
N ALA A 57 -53.59 -34.86 69.08
CA ALA A 57 -53.14 -33.49 69.03
C ALA A 57 -52.80 -33.09 67.59
N GLU A 58 -53.47 -32.06 67.09
CA GLU A 58 -53.03 -31.19 65.99
C GLU A 58 -53.07 -31.80 64.57
N LEU A 59 -54.29 -31.97 64.05
CA LEU A 59 -54.59 -31.48 62.70
C LEU A 59 -54.87 -29.96 62.82
N PRO A 60 -54.25 -29.10 61.99
CA PRO A 60 -54.61 -27.70 61.93
C PRO A 60 -55.87 -27.60 61.09
N ILE A 61 -56.90 -26.90 61.56
CA ILE A 61 -57.76 -26.00 60.80
C ILE A 61 -58.71 -25.35 61.80
N GLU A 62 -58.56 -24.03 61.93
CA GLU A 62 -59.47 -23.11 62.62
C GLU A 62 -60.85 -23.13 61.95
N ASP A 63 -61.89 -22.84 62.75
CA ASP A 63 -63.34 -22.95 62.46
C ASP A 63 -63.84 -24.41 62.41
N VAL A 64 -64.69 -24.88 63.33
CA VAL A 64 -66.00 -24.29 63.66
C VAL A 64 -66.39 -24.62 65.12
N CYS A 65 -66.55 -23.59 65.95
CA CYS A 65 -67.34 -23.69 67.18
C CYS A 65 -68.84 -23.72 66.82
N SER A 66 -69.48 -24.88 66.94
CA SER A 66 -70.90 -25.07 67.26
C SER A 66 -71.18 -26.57 67.31
N LEU A 67 -71.97 -27.02 68.28
CA LEU A 67 -72.41 -28.41 68.52
C LEU A 67 -71.55 -29.21 69.53
N ALA A 68 -71.37 -28.66 70.74
CA ALA A 68 -71.33 -29.50 71.94
C ALA A 68 -72.69 -29.43 72.63
N SER A 69 -73.38 -30.56 72.64
CA SER A 69 -74.71 -30.80 73.19
C SER A 69 -74.73 -30.61 74.72
N GLN A 70 -75.70 -29.84 75.23
CA GLN A 70 -76.09 -29.86 76.65
C GLN A 70 -76.96 -31.09 76.90
N SER A 71 -76.56 -31.96 77.83
CA SER A 71 -77.43 -32.95 78.46
C SER A 71 -77.74 -32.51 79.89
N LEU A 72 -79.03 -32.34 80.19
CA LEU A 72 -79.56 -32.19 81.55
C LEU A 72 -79.85 -33.59 82.13
N PRO A 73 -79.40 -33.92 83.35
CA PRO A 73 -79.87 -35.10 84.07
C PRO A 73 -81.08 -34.73 84.95
N ILE A 74 -82.19 -35.44 84.78
CA ILE A 74 -83.27 -35.48 85.76
C ILE A 74 -83.11 -36.79 86.55
N GLU A 75 -82.67 -36.66 87.81
CA GLU A 75 -82.75 -37.71 88.82
C GLU A 75 -84.20 -37.90 89.26
N LEU A 76 -84.69 -39.14 89.26
CA LEU A 76 -85.89 -39.54 89.99
C LEU A 76 -85.46 -40.47 91.12
N THR A 77 -85.15 -39.88 92.26
CA THR A 77 -84.98 -40.58 93.54
C THR A 77 -86.37 -40.96 94.07
N ALA A 78 -86.72 -42.24 93.88
CA ALA A 78 -87.89 -42.84 94.50
C ALA A 78 -87.63 -43.03 96.02
N VAL A 79 -88.27 -42.20 96.84
CA VAL A 79 -88.50 -42.51 98.26
C VAL A 79 -89.84 -43.23 98.35
N VAL A 80 -89.83 -44.43 98.92
CA VAL A 80 -90.95 -45.38 99.06
C VAL A 80 -91.98 -44.87 100.09
N PRO A 81 -93.29 -44.89 99.77
CA PRO A 81 -94.29 -45.01 100.83
C PRO A 81 -95.47 -45.98 100.52
N ASP A 82 -95.65 -46.93 101.44
CA ASP A 82 -96.85 -47.47 102.09
C ASP A 82 -98.15 -47.82 101.35
N SER A 83 -98.32 -47.61 100.05
CA SER A 83 -99.46 -48.19 99.32
C SER A 83 -99.22 -48.28 97.82
N THR A 84 -99.39 -49.47 97.26
CA THR A 84 -99.11 -49.84 95.86
C THR A 84 -100.03 -49.19 94.82
N GLU A 85 -101.16 -48.61 95.22
CA GLU A 85 -102.14 -48.09 94.25
C GLU A 85 -101.74 -46.73 93.63
N ASP A 86 -101.09 -45.83 94.38
CA ASP A 86 -100.80 -44.46 93.91
C ASP A 86 -99.66 -44.38 92.87
N ILE A 87 -98.70 -45.31 92.93
CA ILE A 87 -97.61 -45.40 91.95
C ILE A 87 -98.15 -45.88 90.60
N LEU A 88 -99.07 -46.86 90.64
CA LEU A 88 -99.71 -47.38 89.45
C LEU A 88 -100.55 -46.28 88.78
N LEU A 89 -101.33 -45.51 89.54
CA LEU A 89 -102.09 -44.39 88.99
C LEU A 89 -101.21 -43.31 88.33
N LYS A 90 -100.05 -42.97 88.90
CA LYS A 90 -99.09 -42.04 88.28
C LYS A 90 -98.42 -42.61 87.02
N GLY A 91 -98.13 -43.91 87.00
CA GLY A 91 -97.64 -44.60 85.81
C GLY A 91 -98.69 -44.61 84.68
N PHE A 92 -99.94 -44.90 85.01
CA PHE A 92 -101.06 -44.92 84.05
C PHE A 92 -101.36 -43.52 83.47
N THR A 93 -101.16 -42.45 84.25
CA THR A 93 -101.29 -41.06 83.77
C THR A 93 -100.15 -40.64 82.85
N SER A 94 -98.90 -41.00 83.16
CA SER A 94 -97.75 -40.71 82.28
C SER A 94 -97.81 -41.45 80.93
N LEU A 95 -98.59 -42.53 80.87
CA LEU A 95 -98.83 -43.34 79.67
C LEU A 95 -100.12 -42.92 78.92
N GLY A 96 -100.76 -41.83 79.33
CA GLY A 96 -101.89 -41.22 78.63
C GLY A 96 -103.21 -41.99 78.72
N MET A 97 -103.40 -42.82 79.75
CA MET A 97 -104.56 -43.72 79.88
C MET A 97 -105.49 -43.31 81.04
N GLU A 98 -105.96 -42.07 81.04
CA GLU A 98 -106.94 -41.61 82.06
C GLU A 98 -108.38 -42.12 81.83
N GLU A 99 -108.72 -42.68 80.66
CA GLU A 99 -110.11 -43.08 80.35
C GLU A 99 -110.35 -44.55 79.92
N GLU A 100 -109.33 -45.42 79.80
CA GLU A 100 -109.54 -46.84 79.46
C GLU A 100 -108.99 -47.78 80.55
N ARG A 101 -109.89 -48.40 81.36
CA ARG A 101 -109.52 -49.42 82.34
C ARG A 101 -109.22 -50.76 81.65
N ILE A 102 -108.06 -51.35 81.95
CA ILE A 102 -107.67 -52.68 81.48
C ILE A 102 -108.44 -53.73 82.28
N GLU A 103 -109.44 -54.37 81.67
CA GLU A 103 -110.33 -55.31 82.38
C GLU A 103 -110.01 -56.78 82.06
N THR A 104 -109.12 -57.06 81.10
CA THR A 104 -108.75 -58.44 80.70
C THR A 104 -107.24 -58.66 80.63
N ALA A 105 -106.75 -59.85 81.02
CA ALA A 105 -105.32 -60.20 80.99
C ALA A 105 -104.66 -60.04 79.60
N GLN A 106 -105.43 -60.22 78.52
CA GLN A 106 -104.97 -60.02 77.14
C GLN A 106 -104.63 -58.56 76.82
N GLN A 107 -105.38 -57.61 77.41
CA GLN A 107 -105.11 -56.18 77.27
C GLN A 107 -103.86 -55.76 78.07
N PHE A 108 -103.57 -56.43 79.19
CA PHE A 108 -102.34 -56.21 79.94
C PHE A 108 -101.10 -56.71 79.19
N PHE A 109 -101.13 -57.92 78.63
CA PHE A 109 -99.99 -58.46 77.87
C PHE A 109 -99.71 -57.67 76.58
N SER A 110 -100.75 -57.17 75.90
CA SER A 110 -100.54 -56.32 74.71
C SER A 110 -99.98 -54.95 75.07
N TRP A 111 -100.37 -54.37 76.21
CA TRP A 111 -99.78 -53.15 76.73
C TRP A 111 -98.32 -53.38 77.19
N PHE A 112 -98.03 -54.45 77.93
CA PHE A 112 -96.69 -54.76 78.40
C PHE A 112 -95.74 -55.03 77.22
N ALA A 113 -96.20 -55.73 76.19
CA ALA A 113 -95.44 -55.91 74.95
C ALA A 113 -95.16 -54.57 74.24
N LYS A 114 -96.11 -53.62 74.24
CA LYS A 114 -95.88 -52.26 73.72
C LYS A 114 -94.87 -51.47 74.55
N LEU A 115 -94.95 -51.55 75.88
CA LEU A 115 -94.01 -50.88 76.78
C LEU A 115 -92.59 -51.45 76.63
N GLN A 116 -92.48 -52.77 76.56
CA GLN A 116 -91.20 -53.45 76.38
C GLN A 116 -90.58 -53.12 75.02
N THR A 117 -91.37 -53.10 73.94
CA THR A 117 -90.88 -52.66 72.63
C THR A 117 -90.48 -51.18 72.58
N GLN A 118 -91.15 -50.29 73.34
CA GLN A 118 -90.71 -48.90 73.49
C GLN A 118 -89.39 -48.79 74.24
N MET A 119 -89.21 -49.53 75.34
CA MET A 119 -87.96 -49.51 76.11
C MET A 119 -86.78 -50.06 75.29
N ASP A 120 -86.97 -51.15 74.55
CA ASP A 120 -85.94 -51.72 73.66
C ASP A 120 -85.57 -50.75 72.52
N GLN A 121 -86.55 -50.00 71.99
CA GLN A 121 -86.31 -48.96 71.00
C GLN A 121 -85.50 -47.79 71.60
N ASP A 122 -85.87 -47.33 72.79
CA ASP A 122 -85.21 -46.21 73.47
C ASP A 122 -83.76 -46.55 73.84
N GLU A 123 -83.47 -47.76 74.33
CA GLU A 123 -82.09 -48.20 74.57
C GLU A 123 -81.28 -48.36 73.27
N GLY A 124 -81.91 -48.86 72.20
CA GLY A 124 -81.27 -49.06 70.90
C GLY A 124 -81.02 -47.79 70.08
N THR A 125 -81.75 -46.69 70.34
CA THR A 125 -81.66 -45.44 69.57
C THR A 125 -80.26 -44.82 69.61
N LYS A 126 -79.61 -44.79 70.78
CA LYS A 126 -78.28 -44.18 70.96
C LYS A 126 -77.20 -44.90 70.15
N TYR A 127 -77.25 -46.23 70.13
CA TYR A 127 -76.29 -47.04 69.37
C TYR A 127 -76.52 -46.94 67.86
N ARG A 128 -77.79 -46.82 67.42
CA ARG A 128 -78.12 -46.59 65.99
C ARG A 128 -77.60 -45.24 65.52
N GLN A 129 -77.80 -44.18 66.31
CA GLN A 129 -77.27 -42.85 65.99
C GLN A 129 -75.73 -42.85 65.89
N MET A 130 -75.03 -43.52 66.80
CA MET A 130 -73.57 -43.64 66.74
C MET A 130 -73.09 -44.45 65.54
N ARG A 131 -73.76 -45.54 65.20
CA ARG A 131 -73.47 -46.33 64.00
C ARG A 131 -73.65 -45.51 62.72
N ASP A 132 -74.75 -44.79 62.62
CA ASP A 132 -75.05 -43.96 61.44
C ASP A 132 -74.04 -42.80 61.33
N TYR A 133 -73.59 -42.23 62.46
CA TYR A 133 -72.51 -41.25 62.50
C TYR A 133 -71.16 -41.82 62.01
N LEU A 134 -70.77 -43.01 62.50
CA LEU A 134 -69.53 -43.69 62.06
C LEU A 134 -69.59 -44.12 60.59
N SER A 135 -70.75 -44.57 60.11
CA SER A 135 -70.98 -44.88 58.69
C SER A 135 -70.80 -43.63 57.82
N GLY A 136 -71.36 -42.48 58.25
CA GLY A 136 -71.17 -41.21 57.55
C GLY A 136 -69.71 -40.74 57.54
N PHE A 137 -68.96 -40.97 58.63
CA PHE A 137 -67.53 -40.64 58.67
C PHE A 137 -66.70 -41.56 57.77
N GLN A 138 -67.03 -42.85 57.70
CA GLN A 138 -66.39 -43.80 56.78
C GLN A 138 -66.64 -43.40 55.32
N GLU A 139 -67.88 -43.06 54.94
CA GLU A 139 -68.21 -42.59 53.60
C GLU A 139 -67.44 -41.32 53.22
N GLN A 140 -67.23 -40.41 54.16
CA GLN A 140 -66.42 -39.20 53.94
C GLN A 140 -64.93 -39.55 53.74
N CYS A 141 -64.37 -40.44 54.53
CA CYS A 141 -62.99 -40.90 54.34
C CYS A 141 -62.81 -41.60 52.98
N ASP A 142 -63.77 -42.44 52.57
CA ASP A 142 -63.74 -43.12 51.28
C ASP A 142 -63.85 -42.11 50.12
N ALA A 143 -64.67 -41.06 50.26
CA ALA A 143 -64.76 -39.98 49.27
C ALA A 143 -63.43 -39.23 49.13
N ILE A 144 -62.80 -38.84 50.25
CA ILE A 144 -61.49 -38.15 50.25
C ILE A 144 -60.41 -39.05 49.63
N LEU A 145 -60.41 -40.34 49.96
CA LEU A 145 -59.44 -41.29 49.41
C LEU A 145 -59.60 -41.46 47.90
N ASN A 146 -60.85 -41.47 47.39
CA ASN A 146 -61.14 -41.47 45.96
C ASN A 146 -60.67 -40.18 45.28
N ASP A 147 -60.86 -39.02 45.91
CA ASP A 147 -60.41 -37.74 45.38
C ASP A 147 -58.87 -37.66 45.31
N VAL A 148 -58.17 -38.13 46.35
CA VAL A 148 -56.69 -38.19 46.37
C VAL A 148 -56.16 -39.14 45.30
N ASN A 149 -56.77 -40.31 45.14
CA ASN A 149 -56.40 -41.25 44.08
C ASN A 149 -56.62 -40.65 42.69
N SER A 150 -57.71 -39.91 42.49
CA SER A 150 -57.98 -39.21 41.23
C SER A 150 -56.94 -38.11 40.98
N ALA A 151 -56.57 -37.34 41.99
CA ALA A 151 -55.53 -36.32 41.89
C ALA A 151 -54.16 -36.92 41.55
N LEU A 152 -53.79 -38.06 42.16
CA LEU A 152 -52.55 -38.78 41.84
C LEU A 152 -52.54 -39.29 40.39
N GLN A 153 -53.66 -39.84 39.91
CA GLN A 153 -53.79 -40.23 38.50
C GLN A 153 -53.66 -39.04 37.55
N HIS A 154 -54.25 -37.90 37.89
CA HIS A 154 -54.08 -36.67 37.12
C HIS A 154 -52.64 -36.19 37.11
N GLN A 155 -51.92 -36.26 38.23
CA GLN A 155 -50.51 -35.90 38.31
C GLN A 155 -49.62 -36.82 37.47
N GLU A 156 -49.86 -38.14 37.51
CA GLU A 156 -49.13 -39.10 36.69
C GLU A 156 -49.39 -38.89 35.19
N SER A 157 -50.64 -38.61 34.82
CA SER A 157 -51.03 -38.25 33.45
C SER A 157 -50.35 -36.96 32.99
N LEU A 158 -50.34 -35.93 33.83
CA LEU A 158 -49.70 -34.64 33.51
C LEU A 158 -48.19 -34.81 33.33
N GLN A 159 -47.53 -35.60 34.19
CA GLN A 159 -46.10 -35.89 34.05
C GLN A 159 -45.78 -36.62 32.74
N LYS A 160 -46.61 -37.60 32.36
CA LYS A 160 -46.48 -38.30 31.06
C LYS A 160 -46.67 -37.34 29.88
N GLN A 161 -47.67 -36.47 29.94
CA GLN A 161 -47.90 -35.46 28.90
C GLN A 161 -46.75 -34.44 28.82
N TYR A 162 -46.24 -33.97 29.96
CA TYR A 162 -45.11 -33.05 30.02
C TYR A 162 -43.85 -33.67 29.40
N LEU A 163 -43.51 -34.91 29.77
CA LEU A 163 -42.38 -35.63 29.17
C LEU A 163 -42.55 -35.84 27.66
N PHE A 164 -43.76 -36.18 27.23
CA PHE A 164 -44.08 -36.34 25.80
C PHE A 164 -43.90 -35.03 25.03
N VAL A 165 -44.43 -33.92 25.56
CA VAL A 165 -44.28 -32.59 24.95
C VAL A 165 -42.82 -32.15 24.99
N SER A 166 -42.12 -32.31 26.11
CA SER A 166 -40.70 -31.95 26.25
C SER A 166 -39.83 -32.71 25.25
N ASN A 167 -40.02 -34.03 25.11
CA ASN A 167 -39.27 -34.82 24.14
C ASN A 167 -39.59 -34.42 22.71
N LYS A 168 -40.88 -34.24 22.37
CA LYS A 168 -41.28 -33.81 21.03
C LYS A 168 -40.76 -32.40 20.70
N THR A 169 -40.91 -31.45 21.60
CA THR A 169 -40.41 -30.08 21.43
C THR A 169 -38.88 -30.04 21.38
N GLY A 170 -38.19 -30.89 22.16
CA GLY A 170 -36.73 -31.06 22.06
C GLY A 170 -36.30 -31.57 20.69
N THR A 171 -36.93 -32.63 20.19
CA THR A 171 -36.63 -33.16 18.84
C THR A 171 -36.96 -32.16 17.73
N LEU A 172 -38.03 -31.38 17.89
CA LEU A 172 -38.41 -30.33 16.94
C LEU A 172 -37.39 -29.19 16.98
N HIS A 173 -36.96 -28.77 18.17
CA HIS A 173 -35.96 -27.72 18.33
C HIS A 173 -34.62 -28.13 17.73
N GLU A 174 -34.16 -29.36 17.98
CA GLU A 174 -32.94 -29.90 17.37
C GLU A 174 -33.03 -29.97 15.84
N ALA A 175 -34.18 -30.42 15.30
CA ALA A 175 -34.43 -30.40 13.86
C ALA A 175 -34.45 -28.97 13.29
N CYS A 176 -35.02 -28.01 14.00
CA CYS A 176 -35.02 -26.60 13.59
C CYS A 176 -33.61 -25.99 13.62
N GLU A 177 -32.81 -26.26 14.65
CA GLU A 177 -31.42 -25.82 14.74
C GLU A 177 -30.58 -26.40 13.61
N GLN A 178 -30.76 -27.68 13.29
CA GLN A 178 -30.08 -28.31 12.17
C GLN A 178 -30.49 -27.68 10.83
N LEU A 179 -31.78 -27.41 10.61
CA LEU A 179 -32.26 -26.71 9.42
C LEU A 179 -31.73 -25.28 9.31
N LEU A 180 -31.63 -24.55 10.43
CA LEU A 180 -31.05 -23.20 10.46
C LEU A 180 -29.56 -23.24 10.10
N LYS A 181 -28.83 -24.23 10.61
CA LYS A 181 -27.42 -24.43 10.27
C LYS A 181 -27.26 -24.74 8.78
N GLU A 182 -28.02 -25.68 8.22
CA GLU A 182 -28.01 -25.99 6.79
C GLU A 182 -28.39 -24.77 5.94
N GLN A 183 -29.37 -23.99 6.37
CA GLN A 183 -29.73 -22.74 5.70
C GLN A 183 -28.56 -21.74 5.67
N SER A 184 -27.85 -21.58 6.79
CA SER A 184 -26.69 -20.68 6.86
C SER A 184 -25.54 -21.17 5.96
N GLU A 185 -25.23 -22.46 5.98
CA GLU A 185 -24.17 -23.04 5.13
C GLU A 185 -24.51 -22.93 3.64
N LEU A 186 -25.79 -23.13 3.27
CA LEU A 186 -26.26 -22.94 1.90
C LEU A 186 -26.23 -21.47 1.47
N ALA A 187 -26.53 -20.53 2.38
CA ALA A 187 -26.43 -19.10 2.11
C ALA A 187 -24.98 -18.67 1.88
N ASP A 188 -24.05 -19.12 2.73
CA ASP A 188 -22.62 -18.87 2.58
C ASP A 188 -22.08 -19.45 1.26
N LEU A 189 -22.51 -20.67 0.91
CA LEU A 189 -22.14 -21.30 -0.36
C LEU A 189 -22.69 -20.51 -1.55
N ALA A 190 -23.94 -20.04 -1.48
CA ALA A 190 -24.55 -19.22 -2.52
C ALA A 190 -23.80 -17.89 -2.69
N GLU A 191 -23.41 -17.24 -1.60
CA GLU A 191 -22.62 -16.02 -1.64
C GLU A 191 -21.23 -16.25 -2.25
N HIS A 192 -20.56 -17.34 -1.88
CA HIS A 192 -19.28 -17.71 -2.49
C HIS A 192 -19.39 -17.99 -3.99
N ILE A 193 -20.46 -18.68 -4.43
CA ILE A 193 -20.71 -18.91 -5.86
C ILE A 193 -20.96 -17.57 -6.56
N GLN A 194 -21.75 -16.68 -5.96
CA GLN A 194 -22.06 -15.36 -6.51
C GLN A 194 -20.81 -14.49 -6.65
N GLN A 195 -19.91 -14.50 -5.67
CA GLN A 195 -18.62 -13.78 -5.71
C GLN A 195 -17.69 -14.31 -6.82
N LYS A 196 -17.67 -15.62 -7.06
CA LYS A 196 -16.89 -16.20 -8.18
C LYS A 196 -17.51 -15.82 -9.52
N LEU A 197 -18.84 -15.90 -9.60
CA LEU A 197 -19.61 -15.64 -10.81
C LEU A 197 -19.62 -14.15 -11.18
N SER A 198 -19.48 -13.23 -10.22
CA SER A 198 -19.41 -11.79 -10.49
C SER A 198 -18.24 -11.42 -11.41
N TYR A 199 -17.07 -12.04 -11.26
CA TYR A 199 -15.93 -11.81 -12.17
C TYR A 199 -16.25 -12.21 -13.62
N PHE A 200 -17.04 -13.27 -13.83
CA PHE A 200 -17.45 -13.70 -15.16
C PHE A 200 -18.55 -12.79 -15.75
N ASN A 201 -19.50 -12.34 -14.93
CA ASN A 201 -20.57 -11.43 -15.36
C ASN A 201 -20.05 -10.03 -15.72
N GLU A 202 -18.98 -9.57 -15.07
CA GLU A 202 -18.35 -8.28 -15.39
C GLU A 202 -17.83 -8.23 -16.84
N LEU A 203 -17.57 -9.39 -17.49
CA LEU A 203 -17.18 -9.43 -18.90
C LEU A 203 -18.20 -8.74 -19.82
N GLU A 204 -19.49 -9.04 -19.65
CA GLU A 204 -20.55 -8.47 -20.48
C GLU A 204 -20.72 -6.97 -20.21
N THR A 205 -20.60 -6.58 -18.94
CA THR A 205 -20.68 -5.19 -18.52
C THR A 205 -19.51 -4.37 -19.09
N ILE A 206 -18.29 -4.90 -19.08
CA ILE A 206 -17.11 -4.22 -19.64
C ILE A 206 -17.20 -4.18 -21.16
N ASN A 207 -17.57 -5.29 -21.82
CA ASN A 207 -17.64 -5.36 -23.27
C ASN A 207 -18.73 -4.42 -23.84
N THR A 208 -19.89 -4.31 -23.20
CA THR A 208 -20.96 -3.36 -23.61
C THR A 208 -20.50 -1.91 -23.50
N LYS A 209 -19.80 -1.55 -22.40
CA LYS A 209 -19.23 -0.21 -22.22
C LYS A 209 -18.15 0.10 -23.26
N LEU A 210 -17.25 -0.84 -23.55
CA LEU A 210 -16.16 -0.67 -24.53
C LEU A 210 -16.65 -0.55 -25.98
N ASN A 211 -17.76 -1.20 -26.32
CA ASN A 211 -18.33 -1.09 -27.67
C ASN A 211 -19.23 0.16 -27.84
N SER A 212 -19.40 0.99 -26.80
CA SER A 212 -20.20 2.21 -26.91
C SER A 212 -19.42 3.31 -27.65
N PRO A 213 -19.98 3.90 -28.73
CA PRO A 213 -19.28 4.90 -29.54
C PRO A 213 -19.09 6.26 -28.82
N THR A 214 -19.77 6.45 -27.69
CA THR A 214 -19.69 7.65 -26.84
C THR A 214 -18.64 7.53 -25.72
N LEU A 215 -17.91 6.41 -25.63
CA LEU A 215 -16.91 6.22 -24.59
C LEU A 215 -15.73 7.17 -24.79
N SER A 216 -15.60 8.14 -23.88
CA SER A 216 -14.39 8.95 -23.77
C SER A 216 -13.42 8.28 -22.82
N VAL A 217 -12.17 8.13 -23.26
CA VAL A 217 -11.05 7.60 -22.44
C VAL A 217 -10.78 8.51 -21.23
N ASN A 218 -11.14 9.80 -21.31
CA ASN A 218 -11.02 10.77 -20.22
C ASN A 218 -12.20 10.75 -19.24
N SER A 219 -13.18 9.85 -19.43
CA SER A 219 -14.29 9.75 -18.48
C SER A 219 -13.81 9.20 -17.14
N GLU A 220 -14.34 9.74 -16.03
CA GLU A 220 -13.98 9.33 -14.67
C GLU A 220 -14.25 7.83 -14.42
N GLY A 221 -15.18 7.23 -15.16
CA GLY A 221 -15.51 5.81 -15.08
C GLY A 221 -14.59 4.86 -15.86
N PHE A 222 -13.70 5.38 -16.72
CA PHE A 222 -12.83 4.52 -17.55
C PHE A 222 -11.70 3.87 -16.74
N ILE A 223 -11.05 4.63 -15.85
CA ILE A 223 -9.95 4.12 -15.02
C ILE A 223 -10.43 3.01 -14.05
N PRO A 224 -11.56 3.16 -13.32
CA PRO A 224 -12.11 2.08 -12.50
C PRO A 224 -12.51 0.86 -13.32
N MET A 225 -13.02 1.05 -14.55
CA MET A 225 -13.34 -0.07 -15.45
C MET A 225 -12.10 -0.86 -15.84
N LEU A 226 -10.97 -0.17 -16.14
CA LEU A 226 -9.69 -0.83 -16.40
C LEU A 226 -9.17 -1.59 -15.18
N ALA A 227 -9.23 -0.99 -13.98
CA ALA A 227 -8.83 -1.68 -12.75
C ALA A 227 -9.63 -2.98 -12.54
N LYS A 228 -10.96 -2.91 -12.69
CA LYS A 228 -11.81 -4.11 -12.63
C LYS A 228 -11.45 -5.15 -13.70
N LEU A 229 -11.12 -4.71 -14.92
CA LEU A 229 -10.71 -5.60 -16.00
C LEU A 229 -9.40 -6.33 -15.66
N ASP A 230 -8.42 -5.61 -15.11
CA ASP A 230 -7.14 -6.15 -14.67
C ASP A 230 -7.33 -7.16 -13.52
N ASP A 231 -8.20 -6.84 -12.55
CA ASP A 231 -8.56 -7.72 -11.45
C ASP A 231 -9.22 -9.02 -11.96
N CYS A 232 -10.14 -8.90 -12.93
CA CYS A 232 -10.77 -10.07 -13.57
C CYS A 232 -9.74 -10.94 -14.31
N ILE A 233 -8.81 -10.33 -15.04
CA ILE A 233 -7.74 -11.08 -15.74
C ILE A 233 -6.82 -11.78 -14.75
N THR A 234 -6.46 -11.11 -13.66
CA THR A 234 -5.60 -11.66 -12.60
C THR A 234 -6.29 -12.83 -11.89
N TYR A 235 -7.54 -12.65 -11.50
CA TYR A 235 -8.36 -13.68 -10.83
C TYR A 235 -8.55 -14.92 -11.72
N ILE A 236 -8.86 -14.71 -13.00
CA ILE A 236 -9.06 -15.83 -13.93
C ILE A 236 -7.75 -16.55 -14.12
N SER A 237 -6.64 -15.82 -14.34
CA SER A 237 -5.29 -16.40 -14.51
C SER A 237 -4.81 -17.22 -13.31
N SER A 238 -5.22 -16.88 -12.08
CA SER A 238 -4.90 -17.65 -10.88
C SER A 238 -5.73 -18.91 -10.71
N HIS A 239 -6.79 -19.12 -11.51
CA HIS A 239 -7.65 -20.30 -11.46
C HIS A 239 -7.74 -21.07 -12.80
N PRO A 240 -6.65 -21.72 -13.25
CA PRO A 240 -6.65 -22.49 -14.51
C PRO A 240 -7.57 -23.72 -14.50
N ASN A 241 -8.02 -24.15 -13.32
CA ASN A 241 -8.80 -25.37 -13.13
C ASN A 241 -10.29 -25.23 -13.56
N PHE A 242 -10.75 -24.03 -13.90
CA PHE A 242 -12.13 -23.83 -14.35
C PHE A 242 -12.34 -24.30 -15.80
N LYS A 243 -13.48 -24.94 -16.08
CA LYS A 243 -13.79 -25.57 -17.37
C LYS A 243 -13.67 -24.62 -18.57
N ASP A 244 -14.26 -23.42 -18.46
CA ASP A 244 -14.29 -22.43 -19.54
C ASP A 244 -13.23 -21.32 -19.36
N TYR A 245 -12.27 -21.51 -18.45
CA TYR A 245 -11.15 -20.60 -18.20
C TYR A 245 -10.50 -20.04 -19.49
N PRO A 246 -10.05 -20.87 -20.46
CA PRO A 246 -9.31 -20.35 -21.60
C PRO A 246 -10.15 -19.45 -22.51
N VAL A 247 -11.46 -19.70 -22.60
CA VAL A 247 -12.39 -18.90 -23.41
C VAL A 247 -12.63 -17.54 -22.76
N TYR A 248 -12.87 -17.51 -21.45
CA TYR A 248 -13.06 -16.25 -20.74
C TYR A 248 -11.79 -15.42 -20.72
N LEU A 249 -10.64 -16.02 -20.45
CA LEU A 249 -9.35 -15.32 -20.49
C LEU A 249 -9.11 -14.67 -21.86
N LEU A 250 -9.36 -15.40 -22.96
CA LEU A 250 -9.22 -14.85 -24.30
C LEU A 250 -10.15 -13.64 -24.53
N LYS A 251 -11.42 -13.72 -24.11
CA LYS A 251 -12.38 -12.61 -24.22
C LYS A 251 -11.97 -11.40 -23.37
N PHE A 252 -11.47 -11.61 -22.15
CA PHE A 252 -10.95 -10.53 -21.32
C PHE A 252 -9.71 -9.87 -21.93
N LYS A 253 -8.78 -10.66 -22.47
CA LYS A 253 -7.62 -10.14 -23.22
C LYS A 253 -8.03 -9.35 -24.47
N GLN A 254 -9.09 -9.77 -25.18
CA GLN A 254 -9.65 -9.00 -26.29
C GLN A 254 -10.25 -7.66 -25.82
N CYS A 255 -10.99 -7.67 -24.70
CA CYS A 255 -11.51 -6.43 -24.10
C CYS A 255 -10.37 -5.49 -23.68
N LEU A 256 -9.31 -6.04 -23.09
CA LEU A 256 -8.11 -5.29 -22.74
C LEU A 256 -7.45 -4.69 -23.99
N SER A 257 -7.21 -5.49 -25.03
CA SER A 257 -6.62 -5.00 -26.29
C SER A 257 -7.44 -3.88 -26.92
N LYS A 258 -8.78 -3.98 -26.90
CA LYS A 258 -9.67 -2.88 -27.35
C LYS A 258 -9.52 -1.63 -26.50
N ALA A 259 -9.51 -1.76 -25.17
CA ALA A 259 -9.34 -0.62 -24.27
C ALA A 259 -7.98 0.07 -24.46
N LEU A 260 -6.90 -0.72 -24.58
CA LEU A 260 -5.56 -0.24 -24.89
C LEU A 260 -5.51 0.46 -26.25
N HIS A 261 -6.20 -0.06 -27.26
CA HIS A 261 -6.26 0.57 -28.57
C HIS A 261 -6.98 1.94 -28.54
N LEU A 262 -8.05 2.08 -27.74
CA LEU A 262 -8.71 3.37 -27.53
C LEU A 262 -7.77 4.37 -26.85
N MET A 263 -7.04 3.95 -25.81
CA MET A 263 -6.04 4.78 -25.14
C MET A 263 -4.91 5.19 -26.08
N LYS A 264 -4.39 4.25 -26.87
CA LYS A 264 -3.37 4.49 -27.90
C LYS A 264 -3.86 5.54 -28.88
N THR A 265 -5.02 5.30 -29.49
CA THR A 265 -5.60 6.17 -30.52
C THR A 265 -5.84 7.57 -29.98
N TYR A 266 -6.37 7.70 -28.76
CA TYR A 266 -6.58 9.00 -28.14
C TYR A 266 -5.26 9.78 -27.93
N THR A 267 -4.26 9.12 -27.35
CA THR A 267 -2.97 9.74 -27.02
C THR A 267 -2.20 10.12 -28.29
N VAL A 268 -2.08 9.17 -29.23
CA VAL A 268 -1.42 9.35 -30.52
C VAL A 268 -2.10 10.44 -31.35
N ASN A 269 -3.44 10.42 -31.46
CA ASN A 269 -4.16 11.46 -32.20
C ASN A 269 -3.98 12.83 -31.56
N THR A 270 -3.95 12.92 -30.24
CA THR A 270 -3.71 14.20 -29.55
C THR A 270 -2.33 14.75 -29.91
N LEU A 271 -1.28 13.93 -29.79
CA LEU A 271 0.10 14.34 -30.13
C LEU A 271 0.24 14.69 -31.62
N GLN A 272 -0.23 13.83 -32.52
CA GLN A 272 -0.15 14.07 -33.97
C GLN A 272 -0.98 15.28 -34.41
N THR A 273 -2.15 15.51 -33.81
CA THR A 273 -2.95 16.70 -34.14
C THR A 273 -2.24 17.98 -33.72
N LEU A 274 -1.56 17.99 -32.57
CA LEU A 274 -0.76 19.14 -32.13
C LEU A 274 0.40 19.42 -33.08
N THR A 275 1.14 18.38 -33.47
CA THR A 275 2.24 18.48 -34.44
C THR A 275 1.76 19.02 -35.78
N ASN A 276 0.67 18.46 -36.32
CA ASN A 276 0.09 18.90 -37.59
C ASN A 276 -0.41 20.35 -37.54
N GLN A 277 -0.98 20.79 -36.43
CA GLN A 277 -1.40 22.19 -36.24
C GLN A 277 -0.21 23.16 -36.19
N LEU A 278 0.96 22.70 -35.73
CA LEU A 278 2.18 23.49 -35.69
C LEU A 278 2.89 23.51 -37.04
N LEU A 279 2.90 22.39 -37.78
CA LEU A 279 3.50 22.27 -39.11
C LEU A 279 2.73 22.99 -40.21
N LYS A 280 1.39 22.99 -40.17
CA LYS A 280 0.53 23.61 -41.21
C LYS A 280 0.52 25.15 -41.19
N ARG A 281 1.34 25.80 -40.36
CA ARG A 281 1.35 27.25 -40.26
C ARG A 281 2.12 27.87 -41.44
N ASP A 282 1.51 28.90 -42.04
CA ASP A 282 2.00 29.56 -43.26
C ASP A 282 3.46 30.05 -43.18
N PRO A 283 4.25 29.89 -44.26
CA PRO A 283 5.61 30.42 -44.39
C PRO A 283 5.67 31.96 -44.51
N SER A 284 4.53 32.66 -44.49
CA SER A 284 4.43 34.12 -44.64
C SER A 284 4.57 34.89 -43.32
N SER A 285 4.44 34.23 -42.15
CA SER A 285 4.90 34.82 -40.89
C SER A 285 6.34 34.36 -40.69
N VAL A 286 7.33 35.18 -41.00
CA VAL A 286 8.72 34.90 -40.55
C VAL A 286 8.72 35.06 -39.04
N PRO A 287 8.74 33.98 -38.25
CA PRO A 287 8.95 34.13 -36.82
C PRO A 287 10.47 34.28 -36.65
N ASN A 288 10.93 35.13 -35.74
CA ASN A 288 12.24 34.85 -35.15
C ASN A 288 12.24 33.40 -34.67
N ALA A 289 13.32 32.64 -34.90
CA ALA A 289 13.41 31.23 -34.52
C ALA A 289 13.00 30.99 -33.06
N ASP A 290 13.34 31.93 -32.16
CA ASP A 290 12.96 31.94 -30.74
C ASP A 290 11.44 31.90 -30.49
N ASN A 291 10.65 32.59 -31.33
CA ASN A 291 9.20 32.59 -31.23
C ASN A 291 8.59 31.26 -31.67
N ALA A 292 9.26 30.51 -32.54
CA ALA A 292 8.81 29.19 -32.98
C ALA A 292 9.05 28.13 -31.89
N PHE A 293 10.26 28.08 -31.30
CA PHE A 293 10.57 27.16 -30.20
C PHE A 293 9.65 27.39 -28.99
N THR A 294 9.49 28.64 -28.57
CA THR A 294 8.59 28.99 -27.46
C THR A 294 7.17 28.50 -27.71
N LEU A 295 6.67 28.65 -28.94
CA LEU A 295 5.33 28.19 -29.31
C LEU A 295 5.22 26.66 -29.28
N PHE A 296 6.25 25.93 -29.73
CA PHE A 296 6.28 24.47 -29.68
C PHE A 296 6.18 23.96 -28.25
N TYR A 297 6.99 24.51 -27.34
CA TYR A 297 6.96 24.10 -25.93
C TYR A 297 5.66 24.49 -25.23
N VAL A 298 5.17 25.73 -25.39
CA VAL A 298 3.94 26.19 -24.74
C VAL A 298 2.73 25.37 -25.15
N LYS A 299 2.58 25.04 -26.44
CA LYS A 299 1.42 24.24 -26.90
C LYS A 299 1.46 22.79 -26.42
N PHE A 300 2.65 22.16 -26.39
CA PHE A 300 2.79 20.80 -25.86
C PHE A 300 2.56 20.77 -24.35
N ARG A 301 3.16 21.70 -23.59
CA ARG A 301 2.93 21.86 -22.15
C ARG A 301 1.44 22.05 -21.82
N ALA A 302 0.72 22.84 -22.60
CA ALA A 302 -0.72 23.03 -22.42
C ALA A 302 -1.57 21.78 -22.69
N ALA A 303 -1.06 20.84 -23.51
CA ALA A 303 -1.73 19.58 -23.81
C ALA A 303 -1.35 18.44 -22.86
N ALA A 304 -0.20 18.53 -22.19
CA ALA A 304 0.32 17.49 -21.30
C ALA A 304 -0.71 17.03 -20.23
N PRO A 305 -1.43 17.92 -19.51
CA PRO A 305 -2.37 17.48 -18.48
C PRO A 305 -3.51 16.61 -19.00
N LYS A 306 -3.87 16.71 -20.29
CA LYS A 306 -4.97 15.94 -20.88
C LYS A 306 -4.63 14.46 -21.08
N VAL A 307 -3.35 14.17 -21.28
CA VAL A 307 -2.85 12.81 -21.53
C VAL A 307 -2.07 12.24 -20.34
N ARG A 308 -1.52 13.10 -19.48
CA ARG A 308 -0.70 12.72 -18.33
C ARG A 308 -1.41 11.70 -17.43
N THR A 309 -2.66 11.94 -17.06
CA THR A 309 -3.42 11.01 -16.20
C THR A 309 -3.54 9.63 -16.84
N LEU A 310 -3.70 9.53 -18.16
CA LEU A 310 -3.77 8.25 -18.85
C LEU A 310 -2.41 7.57 -18.93
N ILE A 311 -1.34 8.33 -19.22
CA ILE A 311 0.03 7.83 -19.29
C ILE A 311 0.46 7.29 -17.92
N GLU A 312 0.21 8.03 -16.84
CA GLU A 312 0.53 7.60 -15.47
C GLU A 312 -0.18 6.28 -15.12
N GLN A 313 -1.45 6.13 -15.53
CA GLN A 313 -2.21 4.90 -15.37
C GLN A 313 -1.68 3.73 -16.21
N ILE A 314 -1.04 3.99 -17.35
CA ILE A 314 -0.33 2.97 -18.16
C ILE A 314 1.00 2.62 -17.50
N GLU A 315 1.77 3.60 -17.02
CA GLU A 315 3.06 3.42 -16.35
C GLU A 315 2.96 2.62 -15.04
N GLN A 316 1.87 2.80 -14.28
CA GLN A 316 1.58 2.03 -13.07
C GLN A 316 1.22 0.57 -13.38
N ARG A 317 0.50 0.33 -14.49
CA ARG A 317 0.03 -1.01 -14.89
C ARG A 317 1.06 -1.81 -15.71
N SER A 318 2.01 -1.14 -16.36
CA SER A 318 3.03 -1.77 -17.21
C SER A 318 3.96 -2.73 -16.45
N GLU A 319 4.10 -2.58 -15.13
CA GLU A 319 4.87 -3.50 -14.29
C GLU A 319 4.19 -4.87 -14.11
N LYS A 320 2.86 -4.92 -14.18
CA LYS A 320 2.08 -6.13 -13.89
C LYS A 320 1.70 -6.90 -15.15
N ILE A 321 1.43 -6.19 -16.24
CA ILE A 321 0.84 -6.76 -17.47
C ILE A 321 1.66 -6.32 -18.69
N PRO A 322 2.22 -7.26 -19.48
CA PRO A 322 3.12 -6.94 -20.59
C PRO A 322 2.43 -6.19 -21.74
N GLU A 323 1.12 -6.38 -21.94
CA GLU A 323 0.34 -5.65 -22.94
C GLU A 323 0.39 -4.11 -22.72
N TYR A 324 0.45 -3.65 -21.47
CA TYR A 324 0.63 -2.23 -21.14
C TYR A 324 2.06 -1.73 -21.40
N GLN A 325 3.07 -2.58 -21.22
CA GLN A 325 4.46 -2.25 -21.55
C GLN A 325 4.65 -2.02 -23.05
N HIS A 326 4.00 -2.82 -23.89
CA HIS A 326 4.00 -2.60 -25.34
C HIS A 326 3.31 -1.29 -25.71
N LEU A 327 2.14 -1.00 -25.12
CA LEU A 327 1.45 0.27 -25.32
C LEU A 327 2.31 1.47 -24.91
N LEU A 328 2.97 1.40 -23.74
CA LEU A 328 3.85 2.46 -23.26
C LEU A 328 5.00 2.72 -24.24
N ASN A 329 5.60 1.66 -24.77
CA ASN A 329 6.65 1.75 -25.77
C ASN A 329 6.19 2.43 -27.07
N ASP A 330 4.97 2.13 -27.52
CA ASP A 330 4.37 2.76 -28.70
C ASP A 330 4.08 4.25 -28.46
N ILE A 331 3.61 4.61 -27.26
CA ILE A 331 3.36 6.01 -26.88
C ILE A 331 4.68 6.79 -26.80
N HIS A 332 5.73 6.20 -26.19
CA HIS A 332 7.07 6.80 -26.18
C HIS A 332 7.58 7.04 -27.59
N GLN A 333 7.54 6.04 -28.48
CA GLN A 333 8.00 6.21 -29.86
C GLN A 333 7.19 7.28 -30.59
N CYS A 334 5.86 7.25 -30.49
CA CYS A 334 5.04 8.27 -31.13
C CYS A 334 5.36 9.69 -30.62
N TYR A 335 5.54 9.87 -29.31
CA TYR A 335 5.94 11.17 -28.76
C TYR A 335 7.28 11.62 -29.36
N LEU A 336 8.30 10.76 -29.31
CA LEU A 336 9.64 11.08 -29.80
C LEU A 336 9.64 11.38 -31.31
N ASP A 337 8.92 10.59 -32.12
CA ASP A 337 8.77 10.84 -33.56
C ASP A 337 8.13 12.21 -33.84
N GLN A 338 7.10 12.58 -33.07
CA GLN A 338 6.46 13.89 -33.21
C GLN A 338 7.40 15.04 -32.84
N ARG A 339 8.25 14.84 -31.83
CA ARG A 339 9.25 15.84 -31.40
C ARG A 339 10.40 15.95 -32.39
N GLU A 340 10.91 14.82 -32.89
CA GLU A 340 11.93 14.76 -33.94
C GLU A 340 11.49 15.53 -35.19
N LEU A 341 10.23 15.34 -35.61
CA LEU A 341 9.64 16.01 -36.77
C LEU A 341 9.54 17.54 -36.61
N LEU A 342 9.32 18.04 -35.39
CA LEU A 342 9.21 19.48 -35.11
C LEU A 342 10.56 20.15 -34.89
N LEU A 343 11.41 19.51 -34.08
CA LEU A 343 12.67 20.08 -33.62
C LEU A 343 13.79 19.90 -34.65
N GLY A 344 13.89 18.74 -35.31
CA GLY A 344 14.99 18.43 -36.23
C GLY A 344 15.24 19.51 -37.29
N PRO A 345 14.23 19.87 -38.12
CA PRO A 345 14.38 20.91 -39.14
C PRO A 345 14.66 22.30 -38.55
N SER A 346 14.04 22.62 -37.42
CA SER A 346 14.18 23.93 -36.76
C SER A 346 15.58 24.12 -36.15
N ILE A 347 16.13 23.07 -35.54
CA ILE A 347 17.50 23.05 -35.00
C ILE A 347 18.51 23.14 -36.15
N ALA A 348 18.36 22.32 -37.19
CA ALA A 348 19.25 22.37 -38.35
C ALA A 348 19.28 23.76 -39.00
N TYR A 349 18.12 24.41 -39.14
CA TYR A 349 18.02 25.78 -39.63
C TYR A 349 18.73 26.77 -38.70
N THR A 350 18.44 26.75 -37.40
CA THR A 350 19.01 27.69 -36.41
C THR A 350 20.53 27.55 -36.32
N VAL A 351 21.05 26.31 -36.32
CA VAL A 351 22.50 26.05 -36.31
C VAL A 351 23.16 26.55 -37.60
N THR A 352 22.51 26.37 -38.74
CA THR A 352 23.01 26.90 -40.03
C THR A 352 22.97 28.44 -40.04
N GLU A 353 21.95 29.04 -39.47
CA GLU A 353 21.82 30.50 -39.33
C GLU A 353 22.94 31.07 -38.44
N LEU A 354 23.16 30.49 -37.26
CA LEU A 354 24.25 30.86 -36.34
C LEU A 354 25.61 30.79 -37.06
N THR A 355 25.82 29.74 -37.86
CA THR A 355 27.03 29.58 -38.66
C THR A 355 27.20 30.68 -39.71
N SER A 356 26.11 31.09 -40.37
CA SER A 356 26.13 32.16 -41.36
C SER A 356 26.44 33.54 -40.74
N GLN A 357 25.94 33.80 -39.53
CA GLN A 357 26.13 35.08 -38.83
C GLN A 357 27.53 35.20 -38.23
N ASN A 358 28.11 34.11 -37.74
CA ASN A 358 29.35 34.15 -36.95
C ASN A 358 30.57 33.49 -37.63
N ASN A 359 30.61 33.51 -38.97
CA ASN A 359 31.64 32.83 -39.76
C ASN A 359 33.09 33.34 -39.53
N ARG A 360 33.27 34.45 -38.79
CA ARG A 360 34.60 35.00 -38.46
C ARG A 360 35.13 34.57 -37.11
N ASP A 361 34.26 34.19 -36.18
CA ASP A 361 34.64 33.81 -34.82
C ASP A 361 34.14 32.39 -34.51
N HIS A 362 35.01 31.41 -34.80
CA HIS A 362 34.74 30.00 -34.54
C HIS A 362 34.50 29.71 -33.06
N CYS A 363 35.17 30.44 -32.15
CA CYS A 363 35.07 30.23 -30.71
C CYS A 363 33.72 30.70 -30.18
N ALA A 364 33.28 31.91 -30.57
CA ALA A 364 31.95 32.39 -30.23
C ALA A 364 30.84 31.54 -30.86
N LEU A 365 31.06 31.03 -32.08
CA LEU A 365 30.09 30.16 -32.75
C LEU A 365 29.88 28.85 -31.96
N VAL A 366 30.96 28.16 -31.58
CA VAL A 366 30.88 26.93 -30.78
C VAL A 366 30.22 27.19 -29.42
N ARG A 367 30.59 28.28 -28.72
CA ARG A 367 29.93 28.66 -27.45
C ARG A 367 28.43 28.86 -27.63
N SER A 368 28.02 29.63 -28.63
CA SER A 368 26.59 29.91 -28.90
C SER A 368 25.81 28.66 -29.30
N GLY A 369 26.37 27.80 -30.17
CA GLY A 369 25.73 26.55 -30.59
C GLY A 369 25.63 25.51 -29.48
N CYS A 370 26.68 25.36 -28.66
CA CYS A 370 26.64 24.49 -27.48
C CYS A 370 25.65 25.00 -26.43
N ALA A 371 25.63 26.31 -26.12
CA ALA A 371 24.67 26.89 -25.18
C ALA A 371 23.22 26.70 -25.66
N PHE A 372 22.96 26.93 -26.95
CA PHE A 372 21.65 26.66 -27.56
C PHE A 372 21.24 25.19 -27.41
N MET A 373 22.12 24.25 -27.75
CA MET A 373 21.79 22.82 -27.62
C MET A 373 21.61 22.38 -26.17
N VAL A 374 22.36 22.94 -25.22
CA VAL A 374 22.15 22.69 -23.78
C VAL A 374 20.73 23.10 -23.36
N HIS A 375 20.27 24.28 -23.78
CA HIS A 375 18.90 24.72 -23.51
C HIS A 375 17.86 23.81 -24.15
N VAL A 376 18.04 23.40 -25.40
CA VAL A 376 17.13 22.45 -26.08
C VAL A 376 17.06 21.12 -25.34
N CYS A 377 18.19 20.54 -24.91
CA CYS A 377 18.22 19.29 -24.16
C CYS A 377 17.54 19.41 -22.79
N GLN A 378 17.72 20.53 -22.09
CA GLN A 378 17.07 20.81 -20.81
C GLN A 378 15.56 20.99 -20.97
N ASP A 379 15.13 21.80 -21.94
CA ASP A 379 13.71 22.06 -22.20
C ASP A 379 12.97 20.79 -22.64
N GLU A 380 13.60 19.93 -23.45
CA GLU A 380 12.99 18.66 -23.86
C GLU A 380 12.90 17.66 -22.70
N HIS A 381 13.90 17.61 -21.81
CA HIS A 381 13.79 16.82 -20.57
C HIS A 381 12.67 17.32 -19.67
N GLN A 382 12.55 18.64 -19.48
CA GLN A 382 11.47 19.22 -18.69
C GLN A 382 10.11 18.91 -19.29
N LEU A 383 9.96 19.07 -20.61
CA LEU A 383 8.72 18.75 -21.30
C LEU A 383 8.40 17.26 -21.20
N TYR A 384 9.38 16.37 -21.39
CA TYR A 384 9.18 14.93 -21.26
C TYR A 384 8.64 14.56 -19.86
N ASN A 385 9.19 15.15 -18.81
CA ASN A 385 8.75 14.95 -17.42
C ASN A 385 7.33 15.49 -17.13
N GLU A 386 6.79 16.36 -17.99
CA GLU A 386 5.39 16.80 -17.91
C GLU A 386 4.40 15.76 -18.48
N PHE A 387 4.85 14.88 -19.38
CA PHE A 387 4.04 13.81 -19.95
C PHE A 387 4.24 12.47 -19.22
N PHE A 388 5.48 12.13 -18.88
CA PHE A 388 5.90 10.83 -18.35
C PHE A 388 6.49 10.97 -16.95
N THR A 389 6.33 9.94 -16.12
CA THR A 389 6.91 9.93 -14.76
C THR A 389 8.18 9.09 -14.67
N LYS A 390 8.37 8.13 -15.59
CA LYS A 390 9.53 7.23 -15.61
C LYS A 390 10.56 7.66 -16.67
N PRO A 391 11.86 7.68 -16.35
CA PRO A 391 12.91 7.98 -17.33
C PRO A 391 13.02 6.86 -18.37
N THR A 392 13.34 7.21 -19.62
CA THR A 392 13.45 6.27 -20.74
C THR A 392 14.70 6.56 -21.57
N SER A 393 15.51 5.54 -21.87
CA SER A 393 16.72 5.66 -22.69
C SER A 393 16.47 6.15 -24.13
N LYS A 394 15.25 5.95 -24.63
CA LYS A 394 14.82 6.43 -25.96
C LYS A 394 14.84 7.96 -26.07
N LEU A 395 14.70 8.68 -24.96
CA LEU A 395 14.84 10.13 -24.95
C LEU A 395 16.29 10.51 -25.26
N ASP A 396 17.25 9.82 -24.64
CA ASP A 396 18.68 10.03 -24.91
C ASP A 396 19.01 9.75 -26.38
N GLU A 397 18.45 8.68 -26.97
CA GLU A 397 18.60 8.37 -28.40
C GLU A 397 18.08 9.51 -29.31
N LEU A 398 16.94 10.13 -28.98
CA LEU A 398 16.43 11.29 -29.71
C LEU A 398 17.37 12.49 -29.56
N LEU A 399 17.80 12.80 -28.33
CA LEU A 399 18.68 13.93 -28.08
C LEU A 399 20.03 13.75 -28.76
N GLU A 400 20.57 12.53 -28.83
CA GLU A 400 21.78 12.22 -29.57
C GLU A 400 21.61 12.53 -31.06
N LYS A 401 20.52 12.07 -31.68
CA LYS A 401 20.20 12.43 -33.09
C LYS A 401 20.12 13.93 -33.31
N LEU A 402 19.50 14.69 -32.40
CA LEU A 402 19.43 16.15 -32.51
C LEU A 402 20.80 16.80 -32.36
N CYS A 403 21.65 16.28 -31.47
CA CYS A 403 23.03 16.75 -31.29
C CYS A 403 23.92 16.45 -32.50
N VAL A 404 23.68 15.36 -33.23
CA VAL A 404 24.37 15.06 -34.49
C VAL A 404 24.18 16.18 -35.51
N SER A 405 23.01 16.84 -35.54
CA SER A 405 22.79 18.00 -36.43
C SER A 405 23.73 19.18 -36.10
N LEU A 406 24.10 19.39 -34.84
CA LEU A 406 25.08 20.40 -34.46
C LEU A 406 26.47 19.98 -34.93
N TYR A 407 26.82 18.73 -34.69
CA TYR A 407 28.10 18.15 -35.08
C TYR A 407 28.34 18.19 -36.60
N ASP A 408 27.34 17.85 -37.41
CA ASP A 408 27.44 17.85 -38.87
C ASP A 408 27.73 19.24 -39.44
N VAL A 409 27.25 20.30 -38.79
CA VAL A 409 27.53 21.68 -39.20
C VAL A 409 28.91 22.15 -38.74
N PHE A 410 29.34 21.77 -37.54
CA PHE A 410 30.65 22.17 -37.00
C PHE A 410 31.83 21.38 -37.55
N ARG A 411 31.63 20.12 -37.93
CA ARG A 411 32.69 19.26 -38.45
C ARG A 411 33.40 19.86 -39.68
N PRO A 412 32.71 20.36 -40.72
CA PRO A 412 33.36 21.07 -41.81
C PRO A 412 34.17 22.28 -41.33
N LEU A 413 33.68 23.06 -40.37
CA LEU A 413 34.39 24.23 -39.86
C LEU A 413 35.70 23.82 -39.20
N ILE A 414 35.68 22.80 -38.33
CA ILE A 414 36.85 22.26 -37.61
C ILE A 414 37.93 21.80 -38.60
N ILE A 415 37.54 21.07 -39.65
CA ILE A 415 38.48 20.58 -40.68
C ILE A 415 39.17 21.73 -41.42
N HIS A 416 38.50 22.88 -41.60
CA HIS A 416 39.06 24.03 -42.31
C HIS A 416 39.85 24.98 -41.40
N VAL A 417 39.83 24.82 -40.08
CA VAL A 417 40.66 25.65 -39.19
C VAL A 417 42.15 25.35 -39.41
N ILE A 418 42.92 26.41 -39.59
CA ILE A 418 44.36 26.40 -39.90
C ILE A 418 45.19 26.84 -38.69
N HIS A 419 44.66 27.78 -37.89
CA HIS A 419 45.35 28.43 -36.78
C HIS A 419 45.38 27.55 -35.52
N LEU A 420 46.58 27.38 -34.95
CA LEU A 420 46.81 26.57 -33.76
C LEU A 420 46.12 27.18 -32.53
N GLU A 421 46.11 28.52 -32.45
CA GLU A 421 45.52 29.27 -31.35
C GLU A 421 44.01 29.01 -31.28
N THR A 422 43.30 29.11 -32.40
CA THR A 422 41.86 28.85 -32.48
C THR A 422 41.53 27.40 -32.10
N LEU A 423 42.30 26.42 -32.60
CA LEU A 423 42.09 25.02 -32.23
C LEU A 423 42.32 24.76 -30.73
N SER A 424 43.35 25.38 -30.15
CA SER A 424 43.62 25.25 -28.72
C SER A 424 42.54 25.90 -27.85
N GLU A 425 41.97 27.03 -28.29
CA GLU A 425 40.86 27.68 -27.60
C GLU A 425 39.58 26.85 -27.72
N LEU A 426 39.28 26.30 -28.91
CA LEU A 426 38.15 25.39 -29.10
C LEU A 426 38.24 24.15 -28.19
N CYS A 427 39.43 23.53 -28.06
CA CYS A 427 39.62 22.46 -27.08
C CYS A 427 39.33 22.92 -25.65
N GLY A 428 39.80 24.11 -25.28
CA GLY A 428 39.55 24.71 -23.96
C GLY A 428 38.07 24.95 -23.68
N ILE A 429 37.32 25.47 -24.67
CA ILE A 429 35.88 25.71 -24.58
C ILE A 429 35.14 24.37 -24.41
N LEU A 430 35.39 23.41 -25.28
CA LEU A 430 34.68 22.13 -25.24
C LEU A 430 34.97 21.34 -23.97
N LYS A 431 36.21 21.37 -23.49
CA LYS A 431 36.62 20.64 -22.28
C LYS A 431 36.20 21.35 -21.00
N ASN A 432 36.57 22.62 -20.83
CA ASN A 432 36.39 23.31 -19.55
C ASN A 432 34.99 23.97 -19.47
N GLU A 433 34.58 24.71 -20.51
CA GLU A 433 33.30 25.43 -20.47
C GLU A 433 32.11 24.49 -20.71
N VAL A 434 32.18 23.55 -21.66
CA VAL A 434 31.03 22.71 -22.01
C VAL A 434 30.96 21.43 -21.18
N LEU A 435 32.03 20.62 -21.17
CA LEU A 435 32.04 19.33 -20.48
C LEU A 435 32.19 19.44 -18.96
N GLU A 436 33.06 20.33 -18.45
CA GLU A 436 33.22 20.50 -17.00
C GLU A 436 32.09 21.37 -16.40
N ASP A 437 31.80 22.56 -16.95
CA ASP A 437 30.79 23.43 -16.33
C ASP A 437 29.34 23.02 -16.65
N HIS A 438 28.95 22.74 -17.89
CA HIS A 438 27.52 22.48 -18.18
C HIS A 438 27.11 21.03 -17.90
N VAL A 439 27.92 20.06 -18.33
CA VAL A 439 27.56 18.64 -18.26
C VAL A 439 27.68 18.06 -16.86
N GLN A 440 28.70 18.42 -16.05
CA GLN A 440 28.84 17.85 -14.70
C GLN A 440 27.71 18.28 -13.76
N HIS A 441 27.14 19.48 -13.94
CA HIS A 441 26.03 19.96 -13.11
C HIS A 441 24.69 19.31 -13.47
N ASN A 442 24.51 18.80 -14.70
CA ASN A 442 23.26 18.21 -15.19
C ASN A 442 23.49 16.87 -15.92
N ALA A 443 24.25 15.96 -15.30
CA ALA A 443 24.73 14.74 -15.93
C ALA A 443 23.61 13.81 -16.43
N GLU A 444 22.45 13.79 -15.75
CA GLU A 444 21.31 12.96 -16.17
C GLU A 444 20.61 13.50 -17.42
N GLN A 445 20.56 14.82 -17.61
CA GLN A 445 19.83 15.44 -18.73
C GLN A 445 20.71 15.69 -19.97
N LEU A 446 22.03 15.75 -19.77
CA LEU A 446 22.99 16.12 -20.82
C LEU A 446 23.88 14.93 -21.24
N GLY A 447 23.53 13.69 -20.88
CA GLY A 447 24.30 12.50 -21.24
C GLY A 447 24.50 12.35 -22.74
N ALA A 448 23.42 12.44 -23.52
CA ALA A 448 23.45 12.35 -24.99
C ALA A 448 24.26 13.49 -25.64
N PHE A 449 24.08 14.72 -25.15
CA PHE A 449 24.84 15.88 -25.61
C PHE A 449 26.34 15.75 -25.31
N ALA A 450 26.68 15.22 -24.13
CA ALA A 450 28.07 14.99 -23.74
C ALA A 450 28.78 14.00 -24.65
N ALA A 451 28.09 12.98 -25.16
CA ALA A 451 28.65 12.05 -26.14
C ALA A 451 29.02 12.77 -27.46
N GLY A 452 28.10 13.56 -28.00
CA GLY A 452 28.36 14.35 -29.22
C GLY A 452 29.47 15.38 -29.05
N VAL A 453 29.53 16.07 -27.90
CA VAL A 453 30.61 17.03 -27.60
C VAL A 453 31.95 16.35 -27.41
N LYS A 454 32.01 15.17 -26.79
CA LYS A 454 33.25 14.39 -26.66
C LYS A 454 33.78 13.98 -28.03
N GLN A 455 32.92 13.48 -28.92
CA GLN A 455 33.31 13.17 -30.28
C GLN A 455 33.84 14.41 -31.01
N MET A 456 33.19 15.56 -30.84
CA MET A 456 33.67 16.82 -31.42
C MET A 456 35.02 17.25 -30.84
N LEU A 457 35.23 17.08 -29.53
CA LEU A 457 36.51 17.37 -28.88
C LEU A 457 37.64 16.50 -29.43
N GLU A 458 37.38 15.20 -29.65
CA GLU A 458 38.34 14.27 -30.25
C GLU A 458 38.74 14.73 -31.67
N ASP A 459 37.77 15.10 -32.52
CA ASP A 459 38.02 15.63 -33.87
C ASP A 459 38.87 16.93 -33.84
N VAL A 460 38.58 17.85 -32.90
CA VAL A 460 39.37 19.08 -32.72
C VAL A 460 40.80 18.76 -32.23
N GLN A 461 40.95 17.80 -31.33
CA GLN A 461 42.25 17.34 -30.82
C GLN A 461 43.08 16.69 -31.92
N GLU A 462 42.51 15.79 -32.71
CA GLU A 462 43.20 15.19 -33.87
C GLU A 462 43.63 16.27 -34.86
N ARG A 463 42.76 17.23 -35.15
CA ARG A 463 43.07 18.36 -36.02
C ARG A 463 44.20 19.21 -35.45
N LEU A 464 44.19 19.47 -34.14
CA LEU A 464 45.24 20.21 -33.43
C LEU A 464 46.59 19.47 -33.52
N VAL A 465 46.61 18.16 -33.31
CA VAL A 465 47.81 17.31 -33.46
C VAL A 465 48.36 17.41 -34.88
N TYR A 466 47.51 17.26 -35.90
CA TYR A 466 47.93 17.36 -37.30
C TYR A 466 48.51 18.74 -37.64
N ARG A 467 47.83 19.83 -37.25
CA ARG A 467 48.31 21.19 -37.48
C ARG A 467 49.59 21.50 -36.70
N THR A 468 49.75 20.94 -35.51
CA THR A 468 50.98 21.02 -34.72
C THR A 468 52.16 20.40 -35.47
N HIS A 469 51.98 19.21 -36.03
CA HIS A 469 53.04 18.53 -36.77
C HIS A 469 53.49 19.35 -37.99
N ILE A 470 52.53 19.91 -38.75
CA ILE A 470 52.83 20.83 -39.87
C ILE A 470 53.55 22.09 -39.37
N TYR A 471 53.12 22.66 -38.24
CA TYR A 471 53.76 23.82 -37.63
C TYR A 471 55.22 23.52 -37.25
N ILE A 472 55.49 22.36 -36.63
CA ILE A 472 56.87 21.95 -36.29
C ILE A 472 57.72 21.86 -37.55
N GLN A 473 57.22 21.17 -38.59
CA GLN A 473 57.97 21.02 -39.84
C GLN A 473 58.24 22.35 -40.55
N THR A 474 57.23 23.22 -40.65
CA THR A 474 57.30 24.45 -41.45
C THR A 474 57.96 25.59 -40.69
N ASP A 475 57.55 25.82 -39.44
CA ASP A 475 57.89 27.01 -38.65
C ASP A 475 59.05 26.82 -37.68
N ILE A 476 59.46 25.57 -37.38
CA ILE A 476 60.61 25.26 -36.51
C ILE A 476 61.74 24.63 -37.34
N THR A 477 61.49 23.48 -37.96
CA THR A 477 62.51 22.77 -38.76
C THR A 477 62.87 23.51 -40.04
N GLY A 478 61.86 23.99 -40.78
CA GLY A 478 62.03 24.74 -42.03
C GLY A 478 62.41 26.21 -41.86
N TYR A 479 62.60 26.69 -40.63
CA TYR A 479 62.85 28.09 -40.35
C TYR A 479 64.21 28.57 -40.89
N LYS A 480 64.18 29.62 -41.72
CA LYS A 480 65.38 30.29 -42.23
C LYS A 480 65.70 31.52 -41.37
N PRO A 481 66.86 31.57 -40.69
CA PRO A 481 67.21 32.69 -39.84
C PRO A 481 67.34 33.99 -40.65
N ALA A 482 66.73 35.09 -40.19
CA ALA A 482 66.98 36.40 -40.80
C ALA A 482 68.35 36.94 -40.36
N PRO A 483 68.97 37.88 -41.10
CA PRO A 483 70.25 38.49 -40.72
C PRO A 483 70.21 39.13 -39.32
N GLY A 484 69.05 39.68 -38.93
CA GLY A 484 68.82 40.21 -37.59
C GLY A 484 68.84 39.11 -36.52
N ASP A 485 68.31 37.92 -36.79
CA ASP A 485 68.25 36.81 -35.81
C ASP A 485 69.63 36.22 -35.50
N LEU A 486 70.57 36.35 -36.44
CA LEU A 486 71.97 35.94 -36.31
C LEU A 486 72.90 37.06 -35.80
N ALA A 487 72.36 38.26 -35.49
CA ALA A 487 73.13 39.42 -35.03
C ALA A 487 73.57 39.28 -33.56
N TYR A 488 74.33 38.24 -33.26
CA TYR A 488 74.91 37.95 -31.95
C TYR A 488 76.44 38.09 -32.04
N PRO A 489 77.12 38.81 -31.12
CA PRO A 489 76.61 39.39 -29.88
C PRO A 489 76.10 40.85 -30.00
N ASP A 490 76.07 41.45 -31.20
CA ASP A 490 75.73 42.88 -31.40
C ASP A 490 74.38 43.27 -30.78
N LYS A 491 73.38 42.38 -30.84
CA LYS A 491 72.09 42.55 -30.15
C LYS A 491 72.22 42.71 -28.63
N LEU A 492 73.14 41.98 -27.99
CA LEU A 492 73.36 42.08 -26.54
C LEU A 492 74.04 43.40 -26.17
N VAL A 493 75.04 43.82 -26.96
CA VAL A 493 75.78 45.06 -26.74
C VAL A 493 74.88 46.28 -26.92
N MET A 494 74.05 46.27 -27.98
CA MET A 494 73.08 47.34 -28.22
C MET A 494 72.06 47.44 -27.08
N MET A 495 71.58 46.31 -26.55
CA MET A 495 70.65 46.32 -25.42
C MET A 495 71.32 46.73 -24.11
N GLU A 496 72.58 46.38 -23.88
CA GLU A 496 73.33 46.85 -22.73
C GLU A 496 73.52 48.38 -22.78
N GLN A 497 73.80 48.94 -23.95
CA GLN A 497 73.89 50.39 -24.17
C GLN A 497 72.55 51.09 -23.93
N ILE A 498 71.44 50.51 -24.40
CA ILE A 498 70.07 51.02 -24.15
C ILE A 498 69.73 50.92 -22.66
N ALA A 499 70.09 49.82 -21.99
CA ALA A 499 69.84 49.66 -20.56
C ALA A 499 70.68 50.63 -19.71
N GLN A 500 71.91 50.94 -20.14
CA GLN A 500 72.75 51.96 -19.53
C GLN A 500 72.20 53.36 -19.76
N SER A 501 71.76 53.70 -20.97
CA SER A 501 71.14 55.00 -21.25
C SER A 501 69.85 55.23 -20.48
N LEU A 502 69.00 54.20 -20.33
CA LEU A 502 67.78 54.27 -19.53
C LEU A 502 68.07 54.43 -18.03
N LYS A 503 69.10 53.73 -17.51
CA LYS A 503 69.56 53.91 -16.12
C LYS A 503 70.16 55.29 -15.90
N ASP A 504 70.84 55.85 -16.90
CA ASP A 504 71.41 57.18 -16.84
C ASP A 504 70.36 58.28 -16.99
N GLU A 505 69.30 58.07 -17.79
CA GLU A 505 68.12 58.94 -17.85
C GLU A 505 67.33 58.92 -16.52
N GLN A 506 67.15 57.74 -15.90
CA GLN A 506 66.56 57.63 -14.56
C GLN A 506 67.40 58.29 -13.46
N LYS A 507 68.73 58.33 -13.62
CA LYS A 507 69.63 59.06 -12.72
C LYS A 507 69.71 60.57 -13.01
N LYS A 508 69.34 60.99 -14.22
CA LYS A 508 69.38 62.38 -14.69
C LYS A 508 68.08 63.14 -14.54
N ALA A 509 67.01 62.57 -14.01
CA ALA A 509 65.84 63.34 -13.59
C ALA A 509 66.07 63.89 -12.17
N PRO A 510 66.38 65.18 -11.99
CA PRO A 510 66.26 65.80 -10.69
C PRO A 510 64.79 66.14 -10.46
N SER A 511 64.36 65.97 -9.22
CA SER A 511 63.14 66.51 -8.66
C SER A 511 62.92 67.98 -9.04
N GLU A 512 61.96 68.26 -9.92
CA GLU A 512 61.06 69.42 -9.85
C GLU A 512 59.90 69.34 -10.87
N ALA A 513 58.73 69.83 -10.45
CA ALA A 513 57.50 70.15 -11.20
C ALA A 513 56.44 69.05 -11.49
N SER A 514 55.49 68.92 -10.56
CA SER A 514 54.03 69.12 -10.67
C SER A 514 53.29 69.05 -12.04
N PHE A 515 52.16 68.31 -12.05
CA PHE A 515 50.98 68.34 -12.98
C PHE A 515 51.22 67.83 -14.43
N SER A 516 50.35 67.09 -15.14
CA SER A 516 48.98 66.58 -14.92
C SER A 516 48.57 65.62 -16.06
N ASP A 517 47.80 64.59 -15.70
CA ASP A 517 46.61 64.02 -16.38
C ASP A 517 46.71 63.15 -17.67
N VAL A 518 45.70 62.24 -17.73
CA VAL A 518 45.11 61.46 -18.84
C VAL A 518 45.47 59.95 -18.96
N ARG A 519 44.68 59.16 -18.19
CA ARG A 519 43.94 57.91 -18.51
C ARG A 519 44.35 57.05 -19.72
N LEU A 520 44.36 55.72 -19.51
CA LEU A 520 43.40 54.78 -20.12
C LEU A 520 43.40 53.44 -19.34
N GLU A 521 42.19 52.95 -19.03
CA GLU A 521 41.92 51.66 -18.41
C GLU A 521 42.07 50.54 -19.43
N GLU A 522 42.57 49.37 -19.01
CA GLU A 522 42.19 48.08 -19.60
C GLU A 522 42.36 46.93 -18.58
N GLY A 523 41.22 46.44 -18.09
CA GLY A 523 40.88 45.02 -17.99
C GLY A 523 41.61 44.12 -16.99
N GLU A 524 41.15 44.10 -15.74
CA GLU A 524 41.37 42.97 -14.82
C GLU A 524 40.58 41.73 -15.24
N ALA A 525 41.24 40.56 -15.18
CA ALA A 525 40.59 39.27 -14.92
C ALA A 525 41.29 38.58 -13.73
N SER A 526 40.55 38.59 -12.60
CA SER A 526 40.64 37.82 -11.34
C SER A 526 41.26 36.41 -11.46
N GLY A 527 41.93 35.81 -10.48
CA GLY A 527 42.17 36.12 -9.07
C GLY A 527 42.39 34.83 -8.27
N LEU A 528 43.35 34.80 -7.34
CA LEU A 528 43.31 33.88 -6.18
C LEU A 528 44.11 34.48 -5.01
N ARG A 529 43.41 34.85 -3.94
CA ARG A 529 43.95 35.36 -2.67
C ARG A 529 43.82 34.29 -1.58
N LYS A 530 44.92 34.03 -0.86
CA LYS A 530 45.07 33.80 0.60
C LYS A 530 46.50 33.28 0.82
N SER A 531 47.23 33.54 1.91
CA SER A 531 47.10 34.39 3.09
C SER A 531 48.51 34.45 3.70
N GLY A 532 48.88 35.57 4.31
CA GLY A 532 50.26 35.86 4.70
C GLY A 532 50.87 34.99 5.80
N SER A 533 52.20 35.00 5.84
CA SER A 533 52.99 35.09 7.06
C SER A 533 54.31 35.80 6.77
N THR A 534 54.67 36.69 7.68
CA THR A 534 55.89 37.48 7.79
C THR A 534 57.12 36.59 8.00
N ASP A 535 58.22 36.81 7.26
CA ASP A 535 59.53 37.10 7.87
C ASP A 535 60.69 37.31 6.86
N SER A 536 61.57 38.24 7.25
CA SER A 536 63.03 38.25 7.01
C SER A 536 63.64 38.63 5.63
N LEU A 537 63.96 39.92 5.51
CA LEU A 537 65.30 40.49 5.30
C LEU A 537 66.30 39.69 4.43
N ASN A 538 66.41 40.05 3.14
CA ASN A 538 67.67 40.05 2.37
C ASN A 538 67.47 40.77 1.01
N PRO A 539 68.11 41.92 0.73
CA PRO A 539 68.08 42.49 -0.60
C PRO A 539 69.13 41.78 -1.47
N ARG A 540 68.72 40.72 -2.18
CA ARG A 540 69.45 40.28 -3.39
C ARG A 540 69.21 41.33 -4.49
N PRO A 541 70.22 41.68 -5.31
CA PRO A 541 70.05 42.65 -6.37
C PRO A 541 69.09 42.08 -7.42
N GLN A 542 67.82 42.48 -7.34
CA GLN A 542 66.85 42.23 -8.40
C GLN A 542 67.26 43.11 -9.59
N THR A 543 67.88 42.49 -10.60
CA THR A 543 67.91 43.04 -11.95
C THR A 543 66.47 43.24 -12.40
N THR A 544 66.01 44.48 -12.38
CA THR A 544 64.76 44.93 -12.99
C THR A 544 64.87 44.71 -14.50
N ILE A 545 64.46 43.55 -14.98
CA ILE A 545 64.30 43.27 -16.41
C ILE A 545 62.79 43.27 -16.67
N SER A 546 62.34 44.20 -17.51
CA SER A 546 60.94 44.34 -17.91
C SER A 546 60.45 43.05 -18.61
N PRO A 547 59.22 42.55 -18.35
CA PRO A 547 58.70 41.33 -18.98
C PRO A 547 58.67 41.37 -20.52
N ALA A 548 58.57 42.56 -21.10
CA ALA A 548 58.59 42.79 -22.54
C ALA A 548 59.96 42.50 -23.19
N ASP A 549 61.06 42.64 -22.44
CA ASP A 549 62.43 42.39 -22.92
C ASP A 549 62.82 40.91 -22.85
N LEU A 550 62.10 40.07 -22.10
CA LEU A 550 62.49 38.67 -21.90
C LEU A 550 62.24 37.82 -23.16
N HIS A 551 61.08 37.97 -23.81
CA HIS A 551 60.69 37.17 -24.98
C HIS A 551 61.17 37.75 -26.32
N GLY A 552 61.48 39.06 -26.38
CA GLY A 552 62.00 39.72 -27.58
C GLY A 552 63.44 39.33 -27.92
N MET A 553 64.20 38.89 -26.92
CA MET A 553 65.58 38.41 -27.07
C MET A 553 65.69 36.93 -27.44
N TRP A 554 64.58 36.18 -27.38
CA TRP A 554 64.62 34.75 -27.66
C TRP A 554 64.77 34.51 -29.15
N TYR A 555 65.61 33.55 -29.50
CA TYR A 555 65.67 33.05 -30.85
C TYR A 555 64.27 32.60 -31.31
N PRO A 556 63.80 32.98 -32.51
CA PRO A 556 62.40 32.80 -32.92
C PRO A 556 61.88 31.37 -32.81
N THR A 557 62.70 30.35 -33.10
CA THR A 557 62.26 28.95 -32.97
C THR A 557 62.04 28.53 -31.51
N VAL A 558 62.83 29.02 -30.56
CA VAL A 558 62.62 28.78 -29.12
C VAL A 558 61.28 29.36 -28.67
N ARG A 559 60.98 30.59 -29.09
CA ARG A 559 59.70 31.23 -28.77
C ARG A 559 58.51 30.45 -29.37
N ARG A 560 58.60 30.08 -30.64
CA ARG A 560 57.58 29.30 -31.36
C ARG A 560 57.32 27.94 -30.70
N THR A 561 58.39 27.21 -30.34
CA THR A 561 58.28 25.92 -29.64
C THR A 561 57.61 26.06 -28.28
N LEU A 562 58.03 27.02 -27.45
CA LEU A 562 57.47 27.18 -26.10
C LEU A 562 55.99 27.62 -26.11
N VAL A 563 55.61 28.52 -27.01
CA VAL A 563 54.20 28.91 -27.19
C VAL A 563 53.37 27.70 -27.62
N CYS A 564 53.84 26.93 -28.60
CA CYS A 564 53.19 25.71 -29.05
C CYS A 564 52.98 24.72 -27.89
N LEU A 565 54.04 24.39 -27.13
CA LEU A 565 53.96 23.47 -25.99
C LEU A 565 52.98 23.94 -24.91
N SER A 566 52.97 25.24 -24.59
CA SER A 566 52.05 25.81 -23.60
C SER A 566 50.57 25.62 -23.97
N LYS A 567 50.26 25.68 -25.26
CA LYS A 567 48.90 25.51 -25.79
C LYS A 567 48.49 24.04 -25.83
N LEU A 568 49.41 23.15 -26.22
CA LEU A 568 49.12 21.72 -26.32
C LEU A 568 48.92 21.05 -24.96
N TYR A 569 49.66 21.47 -23.93
CA TYR A 569 49.66 20.85 -22.61
C TYR A 569 48.26 20.77 -21.96
N ARG A 570 47.41 21.79 -22.19
CA ARG A 570 46.05 21.84 -21.61
C ARG A 570 45.00 21.10 -22.45
N CYS A 571 45.29 20.90 -23.73
CA CYS A 571 44.30 20.50 -24.73
C CYS A 571 44.36 19.01 -25.10
N ILE A 572 45.50 18.34 -24.84
CA ILE A 572 45.79 16.99 -25.35
C ILE A 572 46.20 16.07 -24.20
N ASP A 573 45.94 14.77 -24.35
CA ASP A 573 46.37 13.76 -23.41
C ASP A 573 47.89 13.69 -23.24
N ARG A 574 48.32 13.31 -22.04
CA ARG A 574 49.72 13.31 -21.61
C ARG A 574 50.64 12.52 -22.56
N ALA A 575 50.18 11.36 -23.06
CA ALA A 575 50.97 10.49 -23.94
C ALA A 575 51.23 11.14 -25.31
N VAL A 576 50.19 11.71 -25.94
CA VAL A 576 50.31 12.38 -27.24
C VAL A 576 51.13 13.68 -27.10
N PHE A 577 50.91 14.42 -26.01
CA PHE A 577 51.71 15.61 -25.70
C PHE A 577 53.20 15.26 -25.53
N GLN A 578 53.55 14.16 -24.87
CA GLN A 578 54.94 13.72 -24.70
C GLN A 578 55.62 13.46 -26.06
N GLY A 579 54.94 12.78 -26.98
CA GLY A 579 55.47 12.52 -28.33
C GLY A 579 55.68 13.81 -29.14
N LEU A 580 54.65 14.66 -29.23
CA LEU A 580 54.73 15.93 -29.97
C LEU A 580 55.75 16.89 -29.36
N SER A 581 55.84 16.92 -28.04
CA SER A 581 56.79 17.81 -27.36
C SER A 581 58.23 17.40 -27.61
N GLN A 582 58.54 16.11 -27.62
CA GLN A 582 59.87 15.64 -28.00
C GLN A 582 60.23 15.99 -29.45
N GLU A 583 59.30 15.83 -30.39
CA GLU A 583 59.50 16.21 -31.79
C GLU A 583 59.80 17.71 -31.92
N ALA A 584 58.97 18.56 -31.28
CA ALA A 584 59.14 20.01 -31.29
C ALA A 584 60.46 20.47 -30.65
N LEU A 585 60.89 19.79 -29.58
CA LEU A 585 62.16 20.09 -28.89
C LEU A 585 63.37 19.67 -29.71
N SER A 586 63.33 18.48 -30.33
CA SER A 586 64.37 18.00 -31.23
C SER A 586 64.56 18.97 -32.41
N ALA A 587 63.45 19.37 -33.06
CA ALA A 587 63.46 20.36 -34.14
C ALA A 587 64.03 21.72 -33.69
N CYS A 588 63.65 22.18 -32.49
CA CYS A 588 64.17 23.43 -31.93
C CYS A 588 65.69 23.36 -31.68
N ILE A 589 66.18 22.25 -31.11
CA ILE A 589 67.61 22.06 -30.83
C ILE A 589 68.40 22.00 -32.14
N GLN A 590 67.91 21.31 -33.17
CA GLN A 590 68.54 21.29 -34.49
C GLN A 590 68.62 22.69 -35.10
N SER A 591 67.54 23.48 -35.00
CA SER A 591 67.53 24.87 -35.47
C SER A 591 68.55 25.75 -34.71
N LEU A 592 68.67 25.57 -33.39
CA LEU A 592 69.66 26.28 -32.57
C LEU A 592 71.10 25.91 -32.90
N LEU A 593 71.37 24.62 -33.18
CA LEU A 593 72.69 24.16 -33.63
C LEU A 593 73.06 24.80 -34.97
N GLY A 594 72.13 24.81 -35.93
CA GLY A 594 72.34 25.48 -37.23
C GLY A 594 72.60 26.98 -37.07
N ALA A 595 71.85 27.68 -36.21
CA ALA A 595 72.08 29.09 -35.93
C ALA A 595 73.44 29.34 -35.26
N SER A 596 73.85 28.50 -34.31
CA SER A 596 75.16 28.57 -33.63
C SER A 596 76.31 28.39 -34.63
N GLU A 597 76.21 27.47 -35.58
CA GLU A 597 77.20 27.29 -36.65
C GLU A 597 77.28 28.52 -37.57
N SER A 598 76.13 29.09 -37.95
CA SER A 598 76.09 30.31 -38.77
C SER A 598 76.71 31.52 -38.05
N ILE A 599 76.46 31.69 -36.75
CA ILE A 599 77.07 32.75 -35.93
C ILE A 599 78.59 32.51 -35.81
N SER A 600 79.01 31.27 -35.60
CA SER A 600 80.43 30.90 -35.51
C SER A 600 81.19 31.21 -36.81
N LYS A 601 80.53 31.08 -37.97
CA LYS A 601 81.09 31.43 -39.29
C LYS A 601 81.17 32.94 -39.53
N ASN A 602 80.22 33.72 -39.00
CA ASN A 602 80.13 35.16 -39.25
C ASN A 602 80.92 36.02 -38.25
N LYS A 603 81.14 35.53 -37.01
CA LYS A 603 81.74 36.29 -35.90
C LYS A 603 82.92 35.53 -35.29
N THR A 604 82.68 34.83 -34.18
CA THR A 604 83.68 34.01 -33.50
C THR A 604 83.05 32.70 -33.00
N GLN A 605 83.89 31.67 -32.81
CA GLN A 605 83.44 30.37 -32.29
C GLN A 605 82.88 30.47 -30.86
N ILE A 606 83.42 31.37 -30.05
CA ILE A 606 82.97 31.59 -28.66
C ILE A 606 81.56 32.20 -28.66
N ASP A 607 81.29 33.15 -29.54
CA ASP A 607 79.98 33.80 -29.65
C ASP A 607 78.87 32.81 -30.03
N GLY A 608 79.15 31.87 -30.95
CA GLY A 608 78.22 30.81 -31.31
C GLY A 608 77.92 29.86 -30.14
N GLN A 609 78.96 29.44 -29.40
CA GLN A 609 78.80 28.57 -28.23
C GLN A 609 78.03 29.25 -27.09
N LEU A 610 78.31 30.53 -26.82
CA LEU A 610 77.57 31.32 -25.81
C LEU A 610 76.11 31.51 -26.20
N PHE A 611 75.82 31.75 -27.48
CA PHE A 611 74.45 31.79 -28.01
C PHE A 611 73.72 30.47 -27.76
N LEU A 612 74.36 29.33 -28.07
CA LEU A 612 73.77 28.01 -27.89
C LEU A 612 73.48 27.70 -26.42
N ILE A 613 74.46 27.92 -25.53
CA ILE A 613 74.30 27.69 -24.09
C ILE A 613 73.16 28.54 -23.51
N LYS A 614 73.11 29.83 -23.86
CA LYS A 614 72.04 30.73 -23.39
C LYS A 614 70.65 30.20 -23.78
N HIS A 615 70.45 29.82 -25.04
CA HIS A 615 69.14 29.38 -25.53
C HIS A 615 68.76 27.98 -25.06
N LEU A 616 69.71 27.07 -24.84
CA LEU A 616 69.44 25.76 -24.23
C LEU A 616 69.08 25.88 -22.74
N LEU A 617 69.70 26.80 -22.00
CA LEU A 617 69.33 27.08 -20.61
C LEU A 617 67.91 27.67 -20.51
N ILE A 618 67.56 28.60 -21.40
CA ILE A 618 66.19 29.14 -21.49
C ILE A 618 65.21 28.01 -21.80
N LEU A 619 65.51 27.17 -22.79
CA LEU A 619 64.66 26.05 -23.17
C LEU A 619 64.44 25.09 -22.00
N ARG A 620 65.51 24.71 -21.29
CA ARG A 620 65.43 23.83 -20.10
C ARG A 620 64.57 24.41 -18.98
N GLU A 621 64.76 25.68 -18.65
CA GLU A 621 64.00 26.34 -17.56
C GLU A 621 62.51 26.42 -17.89
N GLN A 622 62.18 26.78 -19.13
CA GLN A 622 60.80 26.96 -19.58
C GLN A 622 60.04 25.63 -19.77
N ILE A 623 60.74 24.50 -19.84
CA ILE A 623 60.14 23.17 -19.98
C ILE A 623 59.87 22.50 -18.63
N ALA A 624 60.58 22.90 -17.58
CA ALA A 624 60.45 22.34 -16.23
C ALA A 624 59.00 22.27 -15.70
N PRO A 625 58.11 23.26 -15.97
CA PRO A 625 56.72 23.21 -15.50
C PRO A 625 55.84 22.12 -16.12
N PHE A 626 56.23 21.52 -17.26
CA PHE A 626 55.36 20.57 -17.99
C PHE A 626 55.34 19.15 -17.40
N HIS A 627 56.16 18.84 -16.38
CA HIS A 627 56.18 17.54 -15.66
C HIS A 627 56.12 16.29 -16.58
N THR A 628 56.83 16.33 -17.71
CA THR A 628 56.91 15.24 -18.69
C THR A 628 58.33 14.67 -18.79
N GLU A 629 58.43 13.34 -18.86
CA GLU A 629 59.68 12.65 -19.15
C GLU A 629 59.93 12.71 -20.68
N PHE A 630 60.79 13.60 -21.17
CA PHE A 630 61.06 13.75 -22.62
C PHE A 630 61.99 12.66 -23.19
N THR A 631 62.09 11.52 -22.52
CA THR A 631 62.98 10.40 -22.87
C THR A 631 62.17 9.18 -23.31
N ILE A 632 62.36 8.75 -24.57
CA ILE A 632 61.89 7.44 -25.05
C ILE A 632 62.80 6.38 -24.44
N LYS A 633 62.24 5.44 -23.68
CA LYS A 633 62.89 4.14 -23.46
C LYS A 633 62.58 3.28 -24.69
N GLU A 634 63.43 3.34 -25.70
CA GLU A 634 63.38 2.36 -26.79
C GLU A 634 63.77 1.01 -26.19
N VAL A 635 62.78 0.15 -25.95
CA VAL A 635 63.03 -1.26 -25.64
C VAL A 635 63.12 -1.97 -26.98
N SER A 636 64.30 -1.93 -27.60
CA SER A 636 64.61 -2.88 -28.66
C SER A 636 64.68 -4.27 -28.01
N LEU A 637 63.71 -5.13 -28.32
CA LEU A 637 63.85 -6.57 -28.07
C LEU A 637 64.90 -7.07 -29.07
N ASP A 638 66.13 -7.28 -28.60
CA ASP A 638 67.14 -8.04 -29.35
C ASP A 638 66.58 -9.46 -29.58
N LEU A 639 66.37 -9.80 -30.84
CA LEU A 639 65.95 -11.12 -31.33
C LEU A 639 67.17 -11.99 -31.61
#